data_AF-A0A1Y4JX31-F1
#
_entry.id   AF-A0A1Y4JX31-F1
#
_cell.length_a   1.000
_cell.length_b   1.000
_cell.length_c   1.000
_cell.angle_alpha   90.00
_cell.angle_beta   90.00
_cell.angle_gamma   90.00
#
_symmetry.space_group_name_H-M   'P 1'
#
loop_
_entity.id
_entity.type
_entity.pdbx_description
1 polymer ?
#
loop_
_entity_poly.entity_id
_entity_poly.type
_entity_poly.pdbx_seq_one_letter_code
_entity_poly.pdbx_strand_id
1 'polypeptide(L)'
;MKKHIIRTLSVCIALLLLSACRQEQDGLAVADESAASVQVSFTLTTASGNASTRVGTDEPGTGYENYIDITNNNFRFLLFDTEDDSFVYSFTPQSVTPAGASGEYYAQTYKVEGEMPEEYADFNYKVVVLANWPDYPEADELVEGKTTIKDICSVYAYQYTASFVPSEEHLIPFYGVATISITLRPDISTNLGTIDLLRALCKVEVKCSADGFTLKEVKLNKYSTKGMCAPLDVYNNTENWEGKEQIHLPATDVESEGCLDFTKQDDGSFLIYVPEYDNTNTGNEPSYLSVTLKDANNKEVTLKSPNIYFKDYTDGNPEEGSDYDLIRNHWYRFDITDVNDSKLIVQYRALPWELVESSIGYAPEPASTTVNPFYHDNDYDEFMKNGYILLPVDEFKNNEVNNVQYDRTTVRKLFKFLYDYPADRGDDDARYCILTKPTYVDADRKILKTGSAGARYFFMLTGPEGATWEAHLSNYEDEGGDFTFSYSESNDFNGCKDEGYTGKVKMVSHGIARPKPYIIQVNCVRSWTGTDETAATDENDKAIGEYPWYKKEGNNYWDDANNESRVDDIDDDGKNSWWEKDNRRKNFYTEYDQELRDAFTYYTAWGRYNNERHRVIATKLYITVTLADGTKYNLNINPSYKNHQNLDNMEFLYGDDERNWRRYAGEDDFIWIRQVPAQFDWSFEELARDVDESETGDNTWDNYQWWRENPYWKKKEVN
;
A
#
# COMPACT_ATOMS: atom_id res chain seq x y z
N MET A 1 -64.53 47.83 -5.18
CA MET A 1 -64.85 46.73 -4.24
C MET A 1 -65.14 45.50 -5.10
N LYS A 2 -64.15 44.70 -5.52
CA LYS A 2 -63.24 43.85 -4.72
C LYS A 2 -64.01 42.84 -3.86
N LYS A 3 -64.50 41.76 -4.48
CA LYS A 3 -64.67 40.41 -3.87
C LYS A 3 -65.20 39.31 -4.82
N HIS A 4 -64.87 39.29 -6.12
CA HIS A 4 -65.21 38.13 -6.99
C HIS A 4 -64.17 37.75 -8.07
N ILE A 5 -62.90 38.18 -7.93
CA ILE A 5 -61.81 37.84 -8.88
C ILE A 5 -60.82 36.80 -8.30
N ILE A 6 -61.08 36.22 -7.12
CA ILE A 6 -60.21 35.20 -6.47
C ILE A 6 -60.97 33.88 -6.25
N ARG A 7 -61.76 33.43 -7.24
CA ARG A 7 -62.28 32.05 -7.29
C ARG A 7 -62.27 31.42 -8.68
N THR A 8 -62.04 32.21 -9.73
CA THR A 8 -61.98 31.70 -11.12
C THR A 8 -60.55 31.53 -11.65
N LEU A 9 -59.52 31.88 -10.86
CA LEU A 9 -58.11 31.63 -11.22
C LEU A 9 -57.54 30.32 -10.62
N SER A 10 -58.27 29.67 -9.69
CA SER A 10 -57.87 28.38 -9.12
C SER A 10 -58.43 27.16 -9.85
N VAL A 11 -59.30 27.35 -10.85
CA VAL A 11 -59.91 26.24 -11.62
C VAL A 11 -59.23 26.04 -12.97
N CYS A 12 -58.47 27.02 -13.47
CA CYS A 12 -57.77 26.91 -14.76
C CYS A 12 -56.33 26.36 -14.66
N ILE A 13 -55.76 26.19 -13.46
CA ILE A 13 -54.43 25.57 -13.26
C ILE A 13 -54.54 24.05 -12.98
N ALA A 14 -55.71 23.56 -12.54
CA ALA A 14 -55.94 22.12 -12.33
C ALA A 14 -56.27 21.34 -13.61
N LEU A 15 -56.54 22.02 -14.73
CA LEU A 15 -56.90 21.40 -16.02
C LEU A 15 -55.74 21.35 -17.04
N LEU A 16 -54.53 21.76 -16.66
CA LEU A 16 -53.32 21.70 -17.51
C LEU A 16 -52.30 20.62 -17.08
N LEU A 17 -52.62 19.76 -16.09
CA LEU A 17 -51.73 18.69 -15.62
C LEU A 17 -52.20 17.25 -15.96
N LEU A 18 -53.16 17.09 -16.87
CA LEU A 18 -53.64 15.77 -17.31
C LEU A 18 -53.67 15.69 -18.84
N SER A 19 -52.53 15.79 -19.52
CA SER A 19 -52.36 15.47 -20.95
C SER A 19 -50.88 15.38 -21.36
N ALA A 20 -50.20 14.30 -20.99
CA ALA A 20 -48.96 13.86 -21.65
C ALA A 20 -48.74 12.34 -21.52
N CYS A 21 -49.76 11.54 -21.86
CA CYS A 21 -49.58 10.18 -22.34
C CYS A 21 -50.58 9.98 -23.48
N ARG A 22 -50.06 9.93 -24.72
CA ARG A 22 -50.83 9.73 -25.94
C ARG A 22 -50.70 8.26 -26.30
N GLN A 23 -51.77 7.48 -26.12
CA GLN A 23 -51.88 6.13 -26.64
C GLN A 23 -52.81 6.20 -27.85
N GLU A 24 -52.26 5.97 -29.04
CA GLU A 24 -53.05 5.65 -30.23
C GLU A 24 -53.64 4.25 -30.08
N GLN A 25 -54.90 4.16 -30.48
CA GLN A 25 -55.73 2.98 -30.45
C GLN A 25 -55.29 2.04 -31.57
N ASP A 26 -54.81 0.85 -31.21
CA ASP A 26 -54.60 -0.24 -32.16
C ASP A 26 -55.48 -1.45 -31.80
N GLY A 27 -55.81 -2.21 -32.83
CA GLY A 27 -56.89 -3.19 -32.86
C GLY A 27 -56.78 -4.35 -31.87
N LEU A 28 -57.85 -5.14 -31.86
CA LEU A 28 -57.96 -6.45 -31.21
C LEU A 28 -56.74 -7.33 -31.53
N ALA A 29 -55.77 -7.34 -30.64
CA ALA A 29 -54.88 -8.47 -30.44
C ALA A 29 -55.32 -9.14 -29.13
N VAL A 30 -55.60 -10.44 -29.24
CA VAL A 30 -55.82 -11.34 -28.12
C VAL A 30 -54.70 -11.09 -27.10
N ALA A 31 -55.06 -10.82 -25.84
CA ALA A 31 -54.10 -10.88 -24.76
C ALA A 31 -53.56 -12.32 -24.75
N ASP A 32 -52.36 -12.49 -25.30
CA ASP A 32 -51.56 -13.66 -24.99
C ASP A 32 -51.38 -13.64 -23.47
N GLU A 33 -51.66 -14.77 -22.81
CA GLU A 33 -51.38 -14.91 -21.38
C GLU A 33 -49.91 -14.56 -21.18
N SER A 34 -49.63 -13.39 -20.61
CA SER A 34 -48.29 -13.03 -20.15
C SER A 34 -47.88 -14.13 -19.19
N ALA A 35 -47.05 -15.06 -19.64
CA ALA A 35 -46.42 -16.05 -18.78
C ALA A 35 -45.86 -15.29 -17.57
N ALA A 36 -46.22 -15.71 -16.37
CA ALA A 36 -45.69 -15.09 -15.17
C ALA A 36 -44.15 -15.14 -15.22
N SER A 37 -43.50 -14.01 -14.92
CA SER A 37 -42.05 -13.89 -14.89
C SER A 37 -41.58 -13.52 -13.48
N VAL A 38 -40.33 -13.87 -13.17
CA VAL A 38 -39.64 -13.52 -11.93
C VAL A 38 -38.42 -12.66 -12.25
N GLN A 39 -38.16 -11.64 -11.42
CA GLN A 39 -37.05 -10.72 -11.60
C GLN A 39 -35.81 -11.18 -10.85
N VAL A 40 -34.66 -11.20 -11.53
CA VAL A 40 -33.37 -11.63 -10.99
C VAL A 40 -32.29 -10.59 -11.24
N SER A 41 -31.31 -10.54 -10.34
CA SER A 41 -30.07 -9.81 -10.53
C SER A 41 -28.88 -10.57 -9.93
N PHE A 42 -27.68 -10.37 -10.45
CA PHE A 42 -26.44 -10.90 -9.87
C PHE A 42 -25.24 -10.05 -10.31
N THR A 43 -24.11 -10.27 -9.65
CA THR A 43 -22.86 -9.57 -9.94
C THR A 43 -21.87 -10.55 -10.56
N LEU A 44 -21.20 -10.14 -11.63
CA LEU A 44 -20.00 -10.81 -12.13
C LEU A 44 -18.78 -10.08 -11.57
N THR A 45 -17.74 -10.83 -11.19
CA THR A 45 -16.43 -10.25 -10.87
C THR A 45 -15.36 -10.86 -11.75
N THR A 46 -14.58 -10.03 -12.45
CA THR A 46 -13.41 -10.46 -13.23
C THR A 46 -12.16 -10.59 -12.39
N ALA A 47 -12.26 -10.18 -11.14
CA ALA A 47 -11.29 -10.44 -10.11
C ALA A 47 -11.86 -11.63 -9.32
N SER A 48 -11.43 -12.86 -9.62
CA SER A 48 -11.83 -14.07 -8.88
C SER A 48 -11.08 -14.10 -7.54
N GLY A 49 -11.66 -14.65 -6.47
CA GLY A 49 -11.10 -14.52 -5.10
C GLY A 49 -10.35 -15.73 -4.52
N ASN A 50 -9.85 -16.69 -5.31
CA ASN A 50 -9.26 -17.93 -4.75
C ASN A 50 -8.09 -18.56 -5.55
N ALA A 51 -6.83 -18.27 -5.14
CA ALA A 51 -5.73 -19.24 -5.07
C ALA A 51 -4.49 -18.81 -4.23
N SER A 52 -3.81 -19.79 -3.63
CA SER A 52 -2.58 -19.63 -2.81
C SER A 52 -1.41 -18.98 -3.55
N THR A 53 -0.79 -18.00 -2.89
CA THR A 53 0.51 -17.45 -3.29
C THR A 53 1.66 -18.31 -2.75
N ARG A 54 2.72 -18.51 -3.56
CA ARG A 54 4.01 -19.00 -3.05
C ARG A 54 4.79 -17.87 -2.33
N VAL A 55 4.09 -17.04 -1.52
CA VAL A 55 4.47 -15.76 -0.87
C VAL A 55 4.13 -14.53 -1.74
N GLY A 56 3.17 -13.66 -1.35
CA GLY A 56 2.88 -12.36 -1.99
C GLY A 56 1.41 -11.88 -1.85
N THR A 57 1.08 -10.68 -2.36
CA THR A 57 -0.30 -10.14 -2.46
C THR A 57 -0.75 -10.14 -3.92
N ASP A 58 -2.04 -10.41 -4.16
CA ASP A 58 -2.67 -10.61 -5.47
C ASP A 58 -2.86 -9.30 -6.27
N GLU A 59 -3.12 -9.41 -7.59
CA GLU A 59 -3.37 -8.27 -8.47
C GLU A 59 -4.69 -8.45 -9.27
N PRO A 60 -5.67 -7.54 -9.13
CA PRO A 60 -7.04 -7.72 -9.66
C PRO A 60 -7.19 -7.46 -11.16
N GLY A 61 -6.08 -7.18 -11.83
CA GLY A 61 -6.03 -6.67 -13.18
C GLY A 61 -6.45 -5.21 -13.30
N THR A 62 -6.00 -4.57 -14.39
CA THR A 62 -6.25 -3.16 -14.71
C THR A 62 -6.77 -2.97 -16.14
N GLY A 63 -7.55 -1.92 -16.35
CA GLY A 63 -7.98 -1.52 -17.70
C GLY A 63 -8.73 -2.63 -18.45
N TYR A 64 -8.31 -2.89 -19.69
CA TYR A 64 -8.91 -3.89 -20.57
C TYR A 64 -8.68 -5.35 -20.12
N GLU A 65 -7.87 -5.60 -19.09
CA GLU A 65 -7.75 -6.93 -18.47
C GLU A 65 -9.07 -7.39 -17.80
N ASN A 66 -9.97 -6.44 -17.50
CA ASN A 66 -11.27 -6.66 -16.86
C ASN A 66 -12.46 -6.40 -17.79
N TYR A 67 -12.21 -6.06 -19.05
CA TYR A 67 -13.24 -5.58 -19.96
C TYR A 67 -14.12 -6.74 -20.47
N ILE A 68 -15.42 -6.68 -20.21
CA ILE A 68 -16.44 -7.52 -20.84
C ILE A 68 -17.10 -6.71 -21.96
N ASP A 69 -17.13 -7.24 -23.18
CA ASP A 69 -17.69 -6.55 -24.34
C ASP A 69 -19.22 -6.59 -24.36
N ILE A 70 -19.81 -5.70 -23.55
CA ILE A 70 -21.25 -5.55 -23.43
C ILE A 70 -21.87 -4.97 -24.70
N THR A 71 -21.16 -4.05 -25.36
CA THR A 71 -21.63 -3.32 -26.55
C THR A 71 -22.01 -4.28 -27.68
N ASN A 72 -21.24 -5.35 -27.86
CA ASN A 72 -21.52 -6.37 -28.88
C ASN A 72 -22.25 -7.61 -28.33
N ASN A 73 -22.77 -7.56 -27.10
CA ASN A 73 -23.46 -8.67 -26.45
C ASN A 73 -22.60 -9.95 -26.41
N ASN A 74 -21.30 -9.79 -26.14
CA ASN A 74 -20.30 -10.85 -26.17
C ASN A 74 -20.28 -11.61 -24.84
N PHE A 75 -21.43 -12.19 -24.48
CA PHE A 75 -21.61 -13.00 -23.28
C PHE A 75 -22.81 -13.96 -23.38
N ARG A 76 -22.81 -15.03 -22.59
CA ARG A 76 -23.93 -15.96 -22.40
C ARG A 76 -24.06 -16.33 -20.93
N PHE A 77 -25.30 -16.47 -20.48
CA PHE A 77 -25.66 -16.98 -19.15
C PHE A 77 -26.49 -18.24 -19.33
N LEU A 78 -25.97 -19.37 -18.87
CA LEU A 78 -26.56 -20.69 -19.09
C LEU A 78 -26.86 -21.32 -17.73
N LEU A 79 -28.07 -21.85 -17.56
CA LEU A 79 -28.49 -22.56 -16.36
C LEU A 79 -28.32 -24.06 -16.57
N PHE A 80 -27.75 -24.72 -15.57
CA PHE A 80 -27.54 -26.16 -15.54
C PHE A 80 -28.09 -26.76 -14.24
N ASP A 81 -28.52 -28.02 -14.31
CA ASP A 81 -28.99 -28.78 -13.16
C ASP A 81 -27.85 -29.04 -12.16
N THR A 82 -28.15 -28.95 -10.86
CA THR A 82 -27.13 -29.12 -9.81
C THR A 82 -26.71 -30.57 -9.55
N GLU A 83 -27.53 -31.55 -9.94
CA GLU A 83 -27.28 -32.97 -9.72
C GLU A 83 -26.45 -33.61 -10.83
N ASP A 84 -26.72 -33.27 -12.10
CA ASP A 84 -26.11 -33.92 -13.26
C ASP A 84 -25.42 -33.01 -14.27
N ASP A 85 -25.32 -31.70 -13.98
CA ASP A 85 -24.68 -30.68 -14.81
C ASP A 85 -25.29 -30.57 -16.22
N SER A 86 -26.54 -30.99 -16.42
CA SER A 86 -27.24 -30.91 -17.71
C SER A 86 -27.91 -29.56 -17.92
N PHE A 87 -27.96 -29.11 -19.18
CA PHE A 87 -28.47 -27.81 -19.58
C PHE A 87 -29.97 -27.71 -19.29
N VAL A 88 -30.38 -26.56 -18.77
CA VAL A 88 -31.78 -26.25 -18.42
C VAL A 88 -32.29 -25.09 -19.26
N TYR A 89 -31.61 -23.94 -19.24
CA TYR A 89 -32.15 -22.71 -19.81
C TYR A 89 -31.05 -21.70 -20.20
N SER A 90 -31.29 -20.90 -21.24
CA SER A 90 -30.44 -19.77 -21.62
C SER A 90 -31.03 -18.47 -21.09
N PHE A 91 -30.39 -17.86 -20.10
CA PHE A 91 -30.81 -16.58 -19.55
C PHE A 91 -30.32 -15.42 -20.41
N THR A 92 -31.26 -14.60 -20.87
CA THR A 92 -30.98 -13.35 -21.59
C THR A 92 -31.25 -12.17 -20.66
N PRO A 93 -30.23 -11.42 -20.23
CA PRO A 93 -30.43 -10.30 -19.34
C PRO A 93 -31.11 -9.14 -20.07
N GLN A 94 -31.84 -8.33 -19.31
CA GLN A 94 -32.36 -7.04 -19.76
C GLN A 94 -31.29 -5.95 -19.69
N SER A 95 -30.38 -6.04 -18.70
CA SER A 95 -29.26 -5.12 -18.53
C SER A 95 -28.00 -5.86 -18.09
N VAL A 96 -26.86 -5.44 -18.64
CA VAL A 96 -25.52 -5.71 -18.10
C VAL A 96 -24.81 -4.37 -18.02
N THR A 97 -24.40 -3.97 -16.83
CA THR A 97 -23.78 -2.66 -16.61
C THR A 97 -22.53 -2.77 -15.76
N PRO A 98 -21.42 -2.13 -16.14
CA PRO A 98 -20.25 -2.00 -15.28
C PRO A 98 -20.63 -1.34 -13.94
N ALA A 99 -20.19 -1.90 -12.81
CA ALA A 99 -20.43 -1.38 -11.47
C ALA A 99 -19.11 -0.84 -10.86
N GLY A 100 -19.07 0.47 -10.54
CA GLY A 100 -17.89 1.15 -10.00
C GLY A 100 -18.12 2.65 -9.74
N ALA A 101 -17.37 3.22 -8.79
CA ALA A 101 -17.48 4.63 -8.39
C ALA A 101 -17.06 5.55 -9.55
N SER A 102 -18.03 6.19 -10.20
CA SER A 102 -17.88 7.23 -11.22
C SER A 102 -17.52 6.82 -12.66
N GLY A 103 -18.30 5.92 -13.28
CA GLY A 103 -18.45 5.91 -14.75
C GLY A 103 -17.15 5.71 -15.57
N GLU A 104 -16.13 5.08 -14.99
CA GLU A 104 -14.91 4.71 -15.71
C GLU A 104 -15.12 3.42 -16.52
N TYR A 105 -14.46 3.35 -17.69
CA TYR A 105 -14.61 2.32 -18.71
C TYR A 105 -14.10 0.90 -18.32
N TYR A 106 -13.60 0.69 -17.09
CA TYR A 106 -12.81 -0.49 -16.72
C TYR A 106 -13.19 -1.06 -15.34
N ALA A 107 -14.48 -1.40 -15.14
CA ALA A 107 -14.96 -1.97 -13.90
C ALA A 107 -14.50 -3.43 -13.70
N GLN A 108 -14.16 -3.79 -12.46
CA GLN A 108 -13.90 -5.18 -12.04
C GLN A 108 -15.19 -5.97 -11.78
N THR A 109 -16.31 -5.26 -11.65
CA THR A 109 -17.62 -5.86 -11.39
C THR A 109 -18.67 -5.42 -12.40
N TYR A 110 -19.58 -6.32 -12.73
CA TYR A 110 -20.68 -6.08 -13.67
C TYR A 110 -21.98 -6.53 -13.06
N LYS A 111 -22.96 -5.63 -13.01
CA LYS A 111 -24.31 -5.97 -12.57
C LYS A 111 -25.12 -6.50 -13.75
N VAL A 112 -25.75 -7.65 -13.55
CA VAL A 112 -26.65 -8.28 -14.50
C VAL A 112 -28.06 -8.25 -13.92
N GLU A 113 -29.05 -7.83 -14.71
CA GLU A 113 -30.46 -7.82 -14.31
C GLU A 113 -31.33 -8.34 -15.45
N GLY A 114 -32.42 -9.03 -15.11
CA GLY A 114 -33.38 -9.48 -16.10
C GLY A 114 -34.56 -10.24 -15.51
N GLU A 115 -35.36 -10.79 -16.43
CA GLU A 115 -36.54 -11.58 -16.09
C GLU A 115 -36.39 -13.01 -16.59
N MET A 116 -36.96 -13.95 -15.86
CA MET A 116 -36.97 -15.37 -16.20
C MET A 116 -38.41 -15.91 -16.09
N PRO A 117 -38.80 -16.91 -16.92
CA PRO A 117 -40.10 -17.56 -16.79
C PRO A 117 -40.33 -18.17 -15.39
N GLU A 118 -41.56 -18.13 -14.88
CA GLU A 118 -41.92 -18.66 -13.55
C GLU A 118 -41.64 -20.17 -13.40
N GLU A 119 -41.62 -20.94 -14.49
CA GLU A 119 -41.28 -22.37 -14.45
C GLU A 119 -39.84 -22.65 -13.97
N TYR A 120 -38.96 -21.65 -14.05
CA TYR A 120 -37.60 -21.69 -13.51
C TYR A 120 -37.46 -20.92 -12.19
N ALA A 121 -38.57 -20.51 -11.55
CA ALA A 121 -38.56 -19.72 -10.31
C ALA A 121 -38.00 -20.47 -9.09
N ASP A 122 -37.97 -21.80 -9.13
CA ASP A 122 -37.24 -22.59 -8.14
C ASP A 122 -35.76 -22.65 -8.54
N PHE A 123 -35.02 -21.60 -8.19
CA PHE A 123 -33.63 -21.43 -8.61
C PHE A 123 -32.73 -22.32 -7.76
N ASN A 124 -32.62 -23.60 -8.14
CA ASN A 124 -31.60 -24.53 -7.66
C ASN A 124 -30.78 -24.99 -8.85
N TYR A 125 -29.97 -24.08 -9.39
CA TYR A 125 -29.23 -24.26 -10.64
C TYR A 125 -27.79 -23.79 -10.50
N LYS A 126 -26.94 -24.30 -11.38
CA LYS A 126 -25.62 -23.71 -11.66
C LYS A 126 -25.79 -22.68 -12.76
N VAL A 127 -25.36 -21.45 -12.50
CA VAL A 127 -25.22 -20.40 -13.52
C VAL A 127 -23.82 -20.45 -14.08
N VAL A 128 -23.71 -20.76 -15.36
CA VAL A 128 -22.46 -20.75 -16.13
C VAL A 128 -22.41 -19.48 -16.97
N VAL A 129 -21.32 -18.74 -16.84
CA VAL A 129 -21.08 -17.47 -17.52
C VAL A 129 -19.96 -17.65 -18.52
N LEU A 130 -20.24 -17.32 -19.78
CA LEU A 130 -19.27 -17.34 -20.88
C LEU A 130 -19.16 -15.90 -21.39
N ALA A 131 -18.00 -15.26 -21.31
CA ALA A 131 -17.85 -13.85 -21.73
C ALA A 131 -16.61 -13.64 -22.60
N ASN A 132 -16.72 -12.79 -23.61
CA ASN A 132 -15.68 -12.52 -24.60
C ASN A 132 -15.16 -13.77 -25.35
N TRP A 133 -16.03 -14.75 -25.59
CA TRP A 133 -15.63 -15.92 -26.36
C TRP A 133 -15.68 -15.58 -27.86
N PRO A 134 -14.79 -16.18 -28.68
CA PRO A 134 -14.83 -15.96 -30.13
C PRO A 134 -16.13 -16.48 -30.76
N ASP A 135 -16.65 -17.58 -30.22
CA ASP A 135 -17.88 -18.25 -30.64
C ASP A 135 -18.62 -18.80 -29.40
N TYR A 136 -19.92 -19.05 -29.55
CA TYR A 136 -20.79 -19.55 -28.49
C TYR A 136 -21.61 -20.76 -28.95
N PRO A 137 -22.12 -21.58 -28.01
CA PRO A 137 -23.08 -22.62 -28.34
C PRO A 137 -24.32 -22.06 -29.05
N GLU A 138 -24.64 -22.66 -30.19
CA GLU A 138 -25.87 -22.38 -30.91
C GLU A 138 -27.07 -23.02 -30.19
N ALA A 139 -28.26 -22.46 -30.42
CA ALA A 139 -29.46 -22.88 -29.69
C ALA A 139 -29.83 -24.37 -29.90
N ASP A 140 -29.47 -24.97 -31.04
CA ASP A 140 -29.69 -26.40 -31.33
C ASP A 140 -28.61 -27.33 -30.75
N GLU A 141 -27.48 -26.78 -30.31
CA GLU A 141 -26.43 -27.49 -29.56
C GLU A 141 -26.74 -27.56 -28.05
N LEU A 142 -27.57 -26.65 -27.55
CA LEU A 142 -28.04 -26.60 -26.17
C LEU A 142 -29.35 -27.40 -26.01
N VAL A 143 -29.21 -28.72 -25.82
CA VAL A 143 -30.36 -29.62 -25.66
C VAL A 143 -30.65 -29.84 -24.18
N GLU A 144 -31.84 -29.41 -23.75
CA GLU A 144 -32.32 -29.53 -22.36
C GLU A 144 -32.22 -30.98 -21.84
N GLY A 145 -31.65 -31.14 -20.64
CA GLY A 145 -31.42 -32.42 -19.98
C GLY A 145 -30.39 -33.33 -20.67
N LYS A 146 -29.60 -32.83 -21.63
CA LYS A 146 -28.58 -33.61 -22.34
C LYS A 146 -27.22 -32.95 -22.44
N THR A 147 -27.17 -31.70 -22.91
CA THR A 147 -25.89 -30.98 -23.07
C THR A 147 -25.35 -30.65 -21.68
N THR A 148 -24.09 -30.97 -21.39
CA THR A 148 -23.51 -30.79 -20.05
C THR A 148 -22.53 -29.61 -20.00
N ILE A 149 -22.21 -29.11 -18.80
CA ILE A 149 -21.14 -28.11 -18.62
C ILE A 149 -19.82 -28.59 -19.25
N LYS A 150 -19.51 -29.89 -19.11
CA LYS A 150 -18.34 -30.52 -19.71
C LYS A 150 -18.31 -30.41 -21.23
N ASP A 151 -19.45 -30.60 -21.88
CA ASP A 151 -19.56 -30.49 -23.34
C ASP A 151 -19.24 -29.06 -23.79
N ILE A 152 -19.66 -28.04 -23.03
CA ILE A 152 -19.31 -26.64 -23.29
C ILE A 152 -17.81 -26.41 -23.09
N CYS A 153 -17.24 -26.82 -21.96
CA CYS A 153 -15.84 -26.53 -21.64
C CYS A 153 -14.86 -27.14 -22.65
N SER A 154 -15.23 -28.26 -23.27
CA SER A 154 -14.33 -29.07 -24.12
C SER A 154 -14.32 -28.68 -25.60
N VAL A 155 -15.15 -27.72 -26.04
CA VAL A 155 -15.35 -27.41 -27.48
C VAL A 155 -14.72 -26.09 -27.91
N TYR A 156 -14.84 -25.04 -27.10
CA TYR A 156 -14.54 -23.67 -27.54
C TYR A 156 -13.10 -23.27 -27.25
N ALA A 157 -12.38 -22.88 -28.29
CA ALA A 157 -11.01 -22.40 -28.22
C ALA A 157 -10.85 -21.06 -28.95
N TYR A 158 -9.97 -20.21 -28.45
CA TYR A 158 -9.60 -18.94 -29.08
C TYR A 158 -8.28 -19.08 -29.84
N GLN A 159 -8.14 -18.27 -30.90
CA GLN A 159 -6.88 -18.10 -31.61
C GLN A 159 -6.05 -17.04 -30.90
N TYR A 160 -4.77 -17.33 -30.67
CA TYR A 160 -3.83 -16.36 -30.13
C TYR A 160 -3.05 -15.68 -31.26
N THR A 161 -3.18 -14.36 -31.35
CA THR A 161 -2.44 -13.53 -32.31
C THR A 161 -1.48 -12.62 -31.56
N ALA A 162 -0.19 -12.75 -31.82
CA ALA A 162 0.82 -11.86 -31.27
C ALA A 162 0.99 -10.59 -32.12
N SER A 163 1.29 -9.42 -31.53
CA SER A 163 1.39 -9.14 -30.08
C SER A 163 0.00 -8.92 -29.47
N PHE A 164 -0.35 -9.72 -28.45
CA PHE A 164 -1.63 -9.56 -27.75
C PHE A 164 -1.52 -8.49 -26.67
N VAL A 165 -2.30 -7.42 -26.80
CA VAL A 165 -2.46 -6.37 -25.79
C VAL A 165 -3.96 -6.20 -25.53
N PRO A 166 -4.44 -6.43 -24.29
CA PRO A 166 -5.86 -6.29 -23.97
C PRO A 166 -6.42 -4.96 -24.45
N SER A 167 -7.49 -5.03 -25.23
CA SER A 167 -8.17 -3.88 -25.83
C SER A 167 -9.58 -4.27 -26.28
N GLU A 168 -10.40 -3.33 -26.74
CA GLU A 168 -11.72 -3.63 -27.32
C GLU A 168 -11.66 -4.58 -28.52
N GLU A 169 -10.53 -4.61 -29.24
CA GLU A 169 -10.31 -5.49 -30.40
C GLU A 169 -9.62 -6.82 -30.02
N HIS A 170 -8.92 -6.87 -28.88
CA HIS A 170 -8.20 -8.04 -28.39
C HIS A 170 -8.71 -8.41 -27.00
N LEU A 171 -9.84 -9.11 -26.98
CA LEU A 171 -10.56 -9.46 -25.76
C LEU A 171 -9.95 -10.69 -25.06
N ILE A 172 -10.00 -10.69 -23.74
CA ILE A 172 -9.67 -11.86 -22.92
C ILE A 172 -10.95 -12.67 -22.70
N PRO A 173 -11.01 -13.97 -23.09
CA PRO A 173 -12.14 -14.82 -22.75
C PRO A 173 -12.22 -15.09 -21.24
N PHE A 174 -13.45 -15.12 -20.73
CA PHE A 174 -13.79 -15.35 -19.33
C PHE A 174 -14.73 -16.54 -19.16
N TYR A 175 -14.62 -17.25 -18.04
CA TYR A 175 -15.50 -18.36 -17.66
C TYR A 175 -15.83 -18.31 -16.17
N GLY A 176 -17.11 -18.46 -15.81
CA GLY A 176 -17.57 -18.47 -14.42
C GLY A 176 -18.63 -19.52 -14.16
N VAL A 177 -18.69 -20.06 -12.94
CA VAL A 177 -19.76 -20.96 -12.49
C VAL A 177 -20.16 -20.58 -11.08
N ALA A 178 -21.45 -20.52 -10.77
CA ALA A 178 -21.93 -20.40 -9.40
C ALA A 178 -23.19 -21.25 -9.20
N THR A 179 -23.23 -22.01 -8.12
CA THR A 179 -24.42 -22.73 -7.67
C THR A 179 -25.28 -21.77 -6.87
N ILE A 180 -26.51 -21.56 -7.32
CA ILE A 180 -27.46 -20.63 -6.72
C ILE A 180 -28.69 -21.45 -6.30
N SER A 181 -28.97 -21.43 -5.00
CA SER A 181 -30.09 -22.15 -4.37
C SER A 181 -31.01 -21.16 -3.64
N ILE A 182 -31.85 -20.45 -4.39
CA ILE A 182 -32.77 -19.40 -3.90
C ILE A 182 -34.15 -19.55 -4.56
N THR A 183 -35.23 -19.57 -3.79
CA THR A 183 -36.59 -19.53 -4.36
C THR A 183 -36.96 -18.11 -4.78
N LEU A 184 -37.31 -17.92 -6.05
CA LEU A 184 -37.76 -16.65 -6.60
C LEU A 184 -39.24 -16.42 -6.29
N ARG A 185 -39.62 -15.16 -6.15
CA ARG A 185 -41.01 -14.76 -5.89
C ARG A 185 -41.51 -13.85 -7.02
N PRO A 186 -42.74 -14.05 -7.50
CA PRO A 186 -43.42 -13.04 -8.29
C PRO A 186 -43.45 -11.72 -7.50
N ASP A 187 -43.27 -10.59 -8.19
CA ASP A 187 -43.31 -9.21 -7.67
C ASP A 187 -42.05 -8.67 -6.93
N ILE A 188 -40.96 -9.43 -6.79
CA ILE A 188 -39.72 -8.94 -6.15
C ILE A 188 -38.49 -9.31 -6.99
N SER A 189 -37.62 -8.32 -7.26
CA SER A 189 -36.27 -8.57 -7.81
C SER A 189 -35.38 -9.22 -6.75
N THR A 190 -34.85 -10.40 -7.07
CA THR A 190 -34.00 -11.19 -6.17
C THR A 190 -32.55 -11.11 -6.62
N ASN A 191 -31.65 -10.75 -5.71
CA ASN A 191 -30.21 -10.81 -5.96
C ASN A 191 -29.69 -12.24 -5.70
N LEU A 192 -29.07 -12.85 -6.70
CA LEU A 192 -28.59 -14.22 -6.70
C LEU A 192 -27.14 -14.37 -6.20
N GLY A 193 -26.45 -13.26 -5.93
CA GLY A 193 -25.08 -13.24 -5.42
C GLY A 193 -24.04 -12.84 -6.47
N THR A 194 -22.80 -13.27 -6.23
CA THR A 194 -21.64 -12.95 -7.08
C THR A 194 -21.15 -14.21 -7.80
N ILE A 195 -20.68 -14.05 -9.03
CA ILE A 195 -20.08 -15.11 -9.84
C ILE A 195 -18.66 -14.69 -10.24
N ASP A 196 -17.68 -15.48 -9.80
CA ASP A 196 -16.26 -15.28 -10.11
C ASP A 196 -15.93 -15.70 -11.53
N LEU A 197 -15.26 -14.86 -12.30
CA LEU A 197 -14.84 -15.14 -13.66
C LEU A 197 -13.33 -15.37 -13.73
N LEU A 198 -12.93 -16.48 -14.34
CA LEU A 198 -11.54 -16.84 -14.61
C LEU A 198 -11.14 -16.37 -16.01
N ARG A 199 -10.00 -15.67 -16.13
CA ARG A 199 -9.39 -15.32 -17.43
C ARG A 199 -8.84 -16.56 -18.12
N ALA A 200 -8.91 -16.61 -19.45
CA ALA A 200 -8.36 -17.70 -20.25
C ALA A 200 -6.88 -17.53 -20.66
N LEU A 201 -6.26 -16.39 -20.30
CA LEU A 201 -4.84 -16.07 -20.54
C LEU A 201 -4.08 -15.99 -19.21
N CYS A 202 -2.76 -16.10 -19.27
CA CYS A 202 -1.85 -15.72 -18.18
C CYS A 202 -1.04 -14.49 -18.57
N LYS A 203 -0.47 -13.83 -17.56
CA LYS A 203 0.36 -12.63 -17.67
C LYS A 203 1.78 -12.96 -17.24
N VAL A 204 2.79 -12.53 -18.00
CA VAL A 204 4.21 -12.71 -17.64
C VAL A 204 4.92 -11.37 -17.66
N GLU A 205 5.58 -11.01 -16.56
CA GLU A 205 6.33 -9.76 -16.38
C GLU A 205 7.79 -10.05 -16.01
N VAL A 206 8.71 -9.31 -16.62
CA VAL A 206 10.13 -9.30 -16.27
C VAL A 206 10.56 -7.88 -15.91
N LYS A 207 11.19 -7.73 -14.74
CA LYS A 207 11.85 -6.51 -14.29
C LYS A 207 13.32 -6.77 -13.96
N CYS A 208 14.09 -5.69 -13.82
CA CYS A 208 15.51 -5.75 -13.49
C CYS A 208 15.82 -4.77 -12.37
N SER A 209 16.05 -5.29 -11.17
CA SER A 209 16.52 -4.54 -10.00
C SER A 209 18.04 -4.61 -9.81
N ALA A 210 18.75 -5.33 -10.68
CA ALA A 210 20.21 -5.43 -10.64
C ALA A 210 20.89 -4.08 -10.91
N ASP A 211 21.79 -3.68 -10.00
CA ASP A 211 22.49 -2.40 -10.08
C ASP A 211 23.33 -2.27 -11.35
N GLY A 212 23.18 -1.15 -12.06
CA GLY A 212 23.94 -0.84 -13.27
C GLY A 212 23.47 -1.58 -14.53
N PHE A 213 22.33 -2.27 -14.49
CA PHE A 213 21.74 -2.96 -15.64
C PHE A 213 20.32 -2.48 -15.95
N THR A 214 19.97 -2.50 -17.24
CA THR A 214 18.61 -2.19 -17.71
C THR A 214 18.15 -3.20 -18.76
N LEU A 215 16.85 -3.51 -18.78
CA LEU A 215 16.26 -4.37 -19.81
C LEU A 215 16.21 -3.64 -21.16
N LYS A 216 16.76 -4.29 -22.19
CA LYS A 216 16.63 -3.88 -23.59
C LYS A 216 15.50 -4.64 -24.29
N GLU A 217 15.47 -5.95 -24.09
CA GLU A 217 14.56 -6.86 -24.81
C GLU A 217 14.31 -8.11 -23.96
N VAL A 218 13.07 -8.60 -23.99
CA VAL A 218 12.68 -9.90 -23.45
C VAL A 218 11.85 -10.62 -24.50
N LYS A 219 12.14 -11.90 -24.72
CA LYS A 219 11.36 -12.77 -25.62
C LYS A 219 10.90 -14.02 -24.91
N LEU A 220 9.66 -14.44 -25.14
CA LEU A 220 9.15 -15.77 -24.76
C LEU A 220 9.44 -16.72 -25.92
N ASN A 221 10.13 -17.82 -25.65
CA ASN A 221 10.42 -18.86 -26.63
C ASN A 221 9.51 -20.05 -26.35
N LYS A 222 8.89 -20.56 -27.40
CA LYS A 222 7.83 -21.57 -27.38
C LYS A 222 6.60 -21.13 -26.61
N TYR A 223 5.46 -21.17 -27.28
CA TYR A 223 4.19 -20.67 -26.73
C TYR A 223 3.03 -21.34 -27.44
N SER A 224 1.85 -21.29 -26.83
CA SER A 224 0.63 -21.78 -27.43
C SER A 224 0.00 -20.72 -28.35
N THR A 225 -0.37 -21.13 -29.56
CA THR A 225 -1.04 -20.33 -30.59
C THR A 225 -2.57 -20.38 -30.47
N LYS A 226 -3.08 -21.19 -29.55
CA LYS A 226 -4.51 -21.33 -29.22
C LYS A 226 -4.66 -21.68 -27.75
N GLY A 227 -5.81 -21.37 -27.17
CA GLY A 227 -6.17 -21.81 -25.82
C GLY A 227 -7.65 -22.16 -25.72
N MET A 228 -8.02 -23.02 -24.76
CA MET A 228 -9.43 -23.30 -24.47
C MET A 228 -10.06 -22.12 -23.72
N CYS A 229 -11.29 -21.73 -24.09
CA CYS A 229 -11.96 -20.58 -23.47
C CYS A 229 -12.36 -20.87 -22.00
N ALA A 230 -12.66 -22.13 -21.67
CA ALA A 230 -12.94 -22.58 -20.31
C ALA A 230 -11.79 -23.43 -19.74
N PRO A 231 -11.56 -23.42 -18.41
CA PRO A 231 -10.64 -24.33 -17.72
C PRO A 231 -11.09 -25.79 -17.81
N LEU A 232 -10.15 -26.71 -17.58
CA LEU A 232 -10.42 -28.15 -17.56
C LEU A 232 -11.11 -28.54 -16.25
N ASP A 233 -12.18 -29.34 -16.34
CA ASP A 233 -12.87 -29.95 -15.19
C ASP A 233 -13.40 -28.99 -14.09
N VAL A 234 -13.66 -27.72 -14.43
CA VAL A 234 -14.29 -26.74 -13.53
C VAL A 234 -15.79 -26.63 -13.80
N TYR A 235 -16.57 -27.50 -13.16
CA TYR A 235 -18.04 -27.57 -13.29
C TYR A 235 -18.80 -27.11 -12.04
N ASN A 236 -18.08 -26.74 -11.00
CA ASN A 236 -18.62 -26.23 -9.73
C ASN A 236 -18.16 -24.78 -9.54
N ASN A 237 -18.60 -24.14 -8.46
CA ASN A 237 -18.37 -22.73 -8.22
C ASN A 237 -16.91 -22.35 -8.47
N THR A 238 -16.70 -21.37 -9.36
CA THR A 238 -15.36 -20.86 -9.72
C THR A 238 -14.67 -20.18 -8.55
N GLU A 239 -15.42 -19.74 -7.54
CA GLU A 239 -14.86 -19.37 -6.24
C GLU A 239 -14.03 -20.52 -5.64
N ASN A 240 -14.34 -21.80 -5.88
CA ASN A 240 -13.62 -22.93 -5.25
C ASN A 240 -12.55 -23.55 -6.19
N TRP A 241 -11.94 -22.74 -7.06
CA TRP A 241 -11.00 -23.24 -8.08
C TRP A 241 -9.62 -23.64 -7.52
N GLU A 242 -9.21 -23.10 -6.37
CA GLU A 242 -7.89 -23.34 -5.75
C GLU A 242 -7.54 -24.84 -5.57
N GLY A 243 -6.29 -25.19 -5.87
CA GLY A 243 -5.72 -26.53 -5.71
C GLY A 243 -6.15 -27.54 -6.78
N LYS A 244 -6.87 -27.08 -7.81
CA LYS A 244 -7.34 -27.86 -8.96
C LYS A 244 -6.93 -27.24 -10.29
N GLU A 245 -5.92 -26.38 -10.28
CA GLU A 245 -5.44 -25.65 -11.43
C GLU A 245 -4.75 -26.61 -12.40
N GLN A 246 -5.38 -26.84 -13.55
CA GLN A 246 -4.87 -27.70 -14.60
C GLN A 246 -4.94 -26.95 -15.92
N ILE A 247 -3.90 -27.12 -16.73
CA ILE A 247 -3.91 -26.60 -18.10
C ILE A 247 -5.00 -27.26 -18.93
N HIS A 248 -5.65 -26.49 -19.78
CA HIS A 248 -6.63 -26.98 -20.74
C HIS A 248 -6.19 -26.63 -22.16
N LEU A 249 -5.49 -27.57 -22.79
CA LEU A 249 -4.96 -27.39 -24.14
C LEU A 249 -5.93 -27.95 -25.20
N PRO A 250 -6.16 -27.24 -26.32
CA PRO A 250 -6.84 -27.78 -27.48
C PRO A 250 -6.14 -29.03 -28.04
N ALA A 251 -6.90 -29.97 -28.60
CA ALA A 251 -6.41 -31.28 -29.05
C ALA A 251 -5.45 -31.27 -30.28
N THR A 252 -5.18 -30.12 -30.90
CA THR A 252 -4.36 -29.98 -32.13
C THR A 252 -3.22 -29.01 -31.93
N ASP A 253 -2.03 -29.29 -32.51
CA ASP A 253 -0.80 -28.48 -32.55
C ASP A 253 -0.99 -27.01 -32.15
N VAL A 254 -0.95 -26.79 -30.83
CA VAL A 254 -1.01 -25.45 -30.25
C VAL A 254 0.38 -24.86 -30.09
N GLU A 255 1.43 -25.67 -30.07
CA GLU A 255 2.78 -25.24 -29.74
C GLU A 255 3.49 -24.61 -30.94
N SER A 256 4.04 -23.42 -30.74
CA SER A 256 4.92 -22.73 -31.67
C SER A 256 6.38 -23.01 -31.32
N GLU A 257 7.23 -23.23 -32.32
CA GLU A 257 8.69 -23.22 -32.18
C GLU A 257 9.28 -21.80 -32.25
N GLY A 258 8.42 -20.78 -32.39
CA GLY A 258 8.82 -19.38 -32.51
C GLY A 258 9.11 -18.70 -31.17
N CYS A 259 9.36 -17.39 -31.25
CA CYS A 259 9.45 -16.53 -30.08
C CYS A 259 8.54 -15.29 -30.22
N LEU A 260 8.15 -14.72 -29.09
CA LEU A 260 7.32 -13.51 -28.99
C LEU A 260 8.09 -12.43 -28.25
N ASP A 261 8.02 -11.21 -28.76
CA ASP A 261 8.56 -10.03 -28.07
C ASP A 261 7.62 -9.56 -26.97
N PHE A 262 8.16 -9.25 -25.80
CA PHE A 262 7.43 -8.59 -24.74
C PHE A 262 7.25 -7.10 -25.04
N THR A 263 6.17 -6.52 -24.51
CA THR A 263 5.92 -5.08 -24.58
C THR A 263 6.60 -4.38 -23.42
N LYS A 264 7.44 -3.38 -23.71
CA LYS A 264 8.07 -2.55 -22.69
C LYS A 264 7.04 -1.62 -22.03
N GLN A 265 7.05 -1.56 -20.70
CA GLN A 265 6.21 -0.70 -19.88
C GLN A 265 6.95 0.59 -19.47
N ASP A 266 6.20 1.58 -18.97
CA ASP A 266 6.72 2.89 -18.58
C ASP A 266 7.72 2.83 -17.42
N ASP A 267 7.52 1.88 -16.50
CA ASP A 267 8.43 1.63 -15.37
C ASP A 267 9.72 0.87 -15.77
N GLY A 268 9.86 0.53 -17.05
CA GLY A 268 11.01 -0.19 -17.60
C GLY A 268 10.91 -1.71 -17.53
N SER A 269 9.82 -2.27 -16.98
CA SER A 269 9.52 -3.70 -17.05
C SER A 269 9.07 -4.11 -18.46
N PHE A 270 9.01 -5.41 -18.70
CA PHE A 270 8.56 -6.03 -19.95
C PHE A 270 7.42 -6.99 -19.64
N LEU A 271 6.30 -6.86 -20.35
CA LEU A 271 5.06 -7.59 -20.11
C LEU A 271 4.56 -8.31 -21.37
N ILE A 272 3.98 -9.50 -21.20
CA ILE A 272 3.25 -10.21 -22.25
C ILE A 272 2.05 -10.98 -21.67
N TYR A 273 1.01 -11.16 -22.49
CA TYR A 273 -0.12 -12.05 -22.22
C TYR A 273 -0.09 -13.23 -23.17
N VAL A 274 -0.24 -14.44 -22.65
CA VAL A 274 -0.14 -15.68 -23.46
C VAL A 274 -1.14 -16.74 -22.98
N PRO A 275 -1.48 -17.71 -23.85
CA PRO A 275 -2.30 -18.85 -23.45
C PRO A 275 -1.53 -19.80 -22.53
N GLU A 276 -2.24 -20.80 -22.01
CA GLU A 276 -1.65 -21.89 -21.24
C GLU A 276 -0.60 -22.66 -22.05
N TYR A 277 0.42 -23.18 -21.37
CA TYR A 277 1.52 -23.92 -22.01
C TYR A 277 2.03 -25.03 -21.10
N ASP A 278 2.23 -26.21 -21.69
CA ASP A 278 2.73 -27.41 -21.01
C ASP A 278 4.28 -27.40 -20.94
N ASN A 279 4.80 -27.11 -19.76
CA ASN A 279 6.24 -27.16 -19.46
C ASN A 279 6.64 -28.46 -18.74
N THR A 280 5.67 -29.21 -18.21
CA THR A 280 5.92 -30.34 -17.31
C THR A 280 5.98 -31.69 -18.03
N ASN A 281 5.36 -31.80 -19.20
CA ASN A 281 5.35 -33.05 -19.96
C ASN A 281 6.70 -33.31 -20.63
N THR A 282 7.32 -34.43 -20.26
CA THR A 282 8.63 -34.89 -20.76
C THR A 282 8.75 -35.07 -22.27
N GLY A 283 7.64 -35.09 -23.01
CA GLY A 283 7.63 -35.15 -24.48
C GLY A 283 7.73 -33.79 -25.17
N ASN A 284 7.52 -32.70 -24.44
CA ASN A 284 7.51 -31.33 -24.96
C ASN A 284 8.79 -30.60 -24.56
N GLU A 285 9.16 -29.61 -25.35
CA GLU A 285 10.24 -28.71 -24.97
C GLU A 285 9.68 -27.54 -24.16
N PRO A 286 10.19 -27.30 -22.94
CA PRO A 286 9.69 -26.23 -22.09
C PRO A 286 9.87 -24.85 -22.71
N SER A 287 8.91 -23.98 -22.45
CA SER A 287 9.03 -22.55 -22.74
C SER A 287 10.08 -21.90 -21.85
N TYR A 288 10.71 -20.83 -22.35
CA TYR A 288 11.74 -20.11 -21.62
C TYR A 288 11.87 -18.67 -22.11
N LEU A 289 12.46 -17.80 -21.29
CA LEU A 289 12.69 -16.40 -21.65
C LEU A 289 14.12 -16.20 -22.14
N SER A 290 14.25 -15.43 -23.22
CA SER A 290 15.50 -14.83 -23.69
C SER A 290 15.52 -13.37 -23.26
N VAL A 291 16.60 -12.95 -22.61
CA VAL A 291 16.74 -11.58 -22.07
C VAL A 291 17.97 -10.92 -22.68
N THR A 292 17.83 -9.66 -23.05
CA THR A 292 18.95 -8.79 -23.43
C THR A 292 19.01 -7.61 -22.46
N LEU A 293 20.16 -7.45 -21.79
CA LEU A 293 20.44 -6.34 -20.88
C LEU A 293 21.40 -5.33 -21.51
N LYS A 294 21.37 -4.10 -21.00
CA LYS A 294 22.40 -3.08 -21.20
C LYS A 294 23.06 -2.74 -19.88
N ASP A 295 24.38 -2.59 -19.91
CA ASP A 295 25.16 -2.09 -18.78
C ASP A 295 25.07 -0.55 -18.65
N ALA A 296 25.70 0.00 -17.61
CA ALA A 296 25.77 1.45 -17.36
C ALA A 296 26.39 2.27 -18.51
N ASN A 297 27.14 1.63 -19.42
CA ASN A 297 27.70 2.26 -20.63
C ASN A 297 26.79 2.08 -21.85
N ASN A 298 25.54 1.63 -21.66
CA ASN A 298 24.56 1.35 -22.70
C ASN A 298 25.03 0.26 -23.69
N LYS A 299 25.96 -0.60 -23.27
CA LYS A 299 26.48 -1.73 -24.06
C LYS A 299 25.69 -2.99 -23.72
N GLU A 300 25.36 -3.76 -24.76
CA GLU A 300 24.66 -5.02 -24.59
C GLU A 300 25.51 -6.07 -23.87
N VAL A 301 24.89 -6.73 -22.90
CA VAL A 301 25.48 -7.83 -22.14
C VAL A 301 25.22 -9.13 -22.89
N THR A 302 26.28 -9.86 -23.22
CA THR A 302 26.14 -11.21 -23.79
C THR A 302 25.75 -12.18 -22.67
N LEU A 303 24.50 -12.62 -22.63
CA LEU A 303 24.04 -13.63 -21.69
C LEU A 303 24.02 -15.02 -22.35
N LYS A 304 24.25 -16.09 -21.57
CA LYS A 304 24.02 -17.46 -22.06
C LYS A 304 22.53 -17.75 -22.06
N SER A 305 21.98 -18.10 -23.22
CA SER A 305 20.60 -18.55 -23.38
C SER A 305 20.49 -20.06 -23.10
N PRO A 306 19.40 -20.57 -22.47
CA PRO A 306 18.23 -19.84 -21.95
C PRO A 306 18.54 -18.95 -20.75
N ASN A 307 17.82 -17.82 -20.63
CA ASN A 307 18.07 -16.84 -19.57
C ASN A 307 17.23 -17.09 -18.31
N ILE A 308 15.95 -17.43 -18.48
CA ILE A 308 14.99 -17.68 -17.40
C ILE A 308 14.08 -18.84 -17.81
N TYR A 309 13.81 -19.78 -16.89
CA TYR A 309 12.92 -20.91 -17.07
C TYR A 309 11.70 -20.76 -16.15
N PHE A 310 10.58 -21.37 -16.53
CA PHE A 310 9.41 -21.50 -15.66
C PHE A 310 9.61 -22.67 -14.68
N LYS A 311 10.46 -22.44 -13.68
CA LYS A 311 10.89 -23.40 -12.63
C LYS A 311 10.96 -22.71 -11.27
N ASP A 312 11.01 -23.50 -10.19
CA ASP A 312 11.41 -23.00 -8.88
C ASP A 312 12.87 -22.51 -8.89
N TYR A 313 13.21 -21.50 -8.08
CA TYR A 313 14.56 -20.95 -7.96
C TYR A 313 15.04 -20.94 -6.51
N THR A 314 16.22 -21.50 -6.26
CA THR A 314 16.96 -21.37 -4.99
C THR A 314 18.28 -20.66 -5.24
N ASP A 315 18.56 -19.62 -4.47
CA ASP A 315 19.75 -18.76 -4.62
C ASP A 315 19.97 -18.27 -6.06
N GLY A 316 18.88 -17.95 -6.76
CA GLY A 316 18.88 -17.46 -8.15
C GLY A 316 19.20 -18.52 -9.21
N ASN A 317 19.29 -19.80 -8.84
CA ASN A 317 19.47 -20.90 -9.78
C ASN A 317 18.16 -21.70 -9.94
N PRO A 318 17.82 -22.12 -11.17
CA PRO A 318 16.64 -22.95 -11.39
C PRO A 318 16.84 -24.34 -10.76
N GLU A 319 15.84 -24.80 -10.03
CA GLU A 319 15.83 -26.13 -9.42
C GLU A 319 15.55 -27.21 -10.47
N GLU A 320 16.20 -28.36 -10.31
CA GLU A 320 16.01 -29.50 -11.19
C GLU A 320 14.70 -30.22 -10.86
N GLY A 321 13.86 -30.46 -11.87
CA GLY A 321 12.58 -31.16 -11.72
C GLY A 321 11.43 -30.34 -11.13
N SER A 322 11.58 -29.01 -11.05
CA SER A 322 10.56 -28.08 -10.55
C SER A 322 9.86 -27.27 -11.66
N ASP A 323 9.90 -27.76 -12.89
CA ASP A 323 9.17 -27.15 -14.01
C ASP A 323 7.69 -27.00 -13.65
N TYR A 324 7.10 -25.89 -14.04
CA TYR A 324 5.67 -25.64 -13.88
C TYR A 324 5.06 -25.07 -15.17
N ASP A 325 3.81 -25.44 -15.41
CA ASP A 325 3.05 -25.00 -16.57
C ASP A 325 2.71 -23.50 -16.48
N LEU A 326 2.45 -22.91 -17.65
CA LEU A 326 1.74 -21.64 -17.73
C LEU A 326 0.25 -21.92 -17.62
N ILE A 327 -0.36 -21.46 -16.53
CA ILE A 327 -1.75 -21.68 -16.18
C ILE A 327 -2.50 -20.36 -16.37
N ARG A 328 -3.71 -20.42 -16.90
CA ARG A 328 -4.58 -19.25 -17.11
C ARG A 328 -4.85 -18.53 -15.79
N ASN A 329 -5.29 -17.27 -15.85
CA ASN A 329 -5.65 -16.48 -14.68
C ASN A 329 -4.51 -16.37 -13.63
N HIS A 330 -3.25 -16.46 -14.07
CA HIS A 330 -2.05 -16.27 -13.26
C HIS A 330 -1.14 -15.18 -13.83
N TRP A 331 -0.40 -14.53 -12.96
CA TRP A 331 0.64 -13.55 -13.21
C TRP A 331 2.01 -14.07 -12.75
N TYR A 332 2.88 -14.39 -13.70
CA TYR A 332 4.25 -14.81 -13.48
C TYR A 332 5.18 -13.60 -13.50
N ARG A 333 5.91 -13.35 -12.41
CA ARG A 333 6.79 -12.20 -12.25
C ARG A 333 8.22 -12.65 -12.00
N PHE A 334 9.14 -12.15 -12.81
CA PHE A 334 10.57 -12.39 -12.68
C PHE A 334 11.30 -11.07 -12.43
N ASP A 335 12.12 -11.04 -11.38
CA ASP A 335 13.01 -9.92 -11.07
C ASP A 335 14.46 -10.37 -11.23
N ILE A 336 15.18 -9.75 -12.15
CA ILE A 336 16.61 -9.92 -12.29
C ILE A 336 17.29 -9.07 -11.22
N THR A 337 17.79 -9.72 -10.17
CA THR A 337 18.32 -9.04 -8.99
C THR A 337 19.84 -8.87 -9.03
N ASP A 338 20.55 -9.69 -9.82
CA ASP A 338 22.00 -9.58 -10.00
C ASP A 338 22.46 -10.24 -11.32
N VAL A 339 23.64 -9.87 -11.82
CA VAL A 339 24.24 -10.38 -13.06
C VAL A 339 25.70 -10.79 -12.80
N ASN A 340 25.96 -12.09 -12.70
CA ASN A 340 27.29 -12.65 -12.41
C ASN A 340 27.78 -13.56 -13.54
N ASP A 341 29.02 -13.36 -14.03
CA ASP A 341 29.65 -14.21 -15.05
C ASP A 341 28.78 -14.50 -16.29
N SER A 342 28.02 -13.49 -16.77
CA SER A 342 27.08 -13.64 -17.89
C SER A 342 25.88 -14.58 -17.61
N LYS A 343 25.57 -14.81 -16.33
CA LYS A 343 24.38 -15.51 -15.83
C LYS A 343 23.52 -14.54 -15.00
N LEU A 344 22.21 -14.76 -15.03
CA LEU A 344 21.25 -13.99 -14.24
C LEU A 344 21.02 -14.66 -12.88
N ILE A 345 20.89 -13.86 -11.84
CA ILE A 345 20.28 -14.27 -10.56
C ILE A 345 18.87 -13.69 -10.56
N VAL A 346 17.89 -14.57 -10.39
CA VAL A 346 16.46 -14.23 -10.54
C VAL A 346 15.71 -14.54 -9.26
N GLN A 347 14.87 -13.60 -8.82
CA GLN A 347 13.77 -13.88 -7.91
C GLN A 347 12.50 -14.03 -8.73
N TYR A 348 11.74 -15.10 -8.48
CA TYR A 348 10.52 -15.37 -9.23
C TYR A 348 9.33 -15.53 -8.29
N ARG A 349 8.14 -15.21 -8.80
CA ARG A 349 6.87 -15.39 -8.11
C ARG A 349 5.75 -15.64 -9.12
N ALA A 350 4.93 -16.66 -8.89
CA ALA A 350 3.64 -16.83 -9.58
C ALA A 350 2.52 -16.41 -8.61
N LEU A 351 1.64 -15.51 -9.06
CA LEU A 351 0.48 -15.01 -8.32
C LEU A 351 -0.78 -15.26 -9.13
N PRO A 352 -1.91 -15.64 -8.53
CA PRO A 352 -3.20 -15.57 -9.19
C PRO A 352 -3.57 -14.14 -9.61
N TRP A 353 -4.36 -14.01 -10.67
CA TRP A 353 -4.78 -12.73 -11.24
C TRP A 353 -6.13 -12.33 -10.60
N GLU A 354 -6.09 -12.01 -9.30
CA GLU A 354 -7.25 -12.07 -8.40
C GLU A 354 -7.70 -10.81 -7.69
N LEU A 355 -8.97 -10.85 -7.26
CA LEU A 355 -9.64 -9.93 -6.33
C LEU A 355 -9.03 -10.01 -4.95
N VAL A 356 -8.73 -8.85 -4.39
CA VAL A 356 -8.60 -8.72 -2.95
C VAL A 356 -10.03 -8.73 -2.38
N GLU A 357 -10.59 -9.92 -2.10
CA GLU A 357 -11.72 -9.99 -1.18
C GLU A 357 -11.16 -9.69 0.21
N SER A 358 -11.50 -8.52 0.74
CA SER A 358 -11.59 -8.43 2.18
C SER A 358 -13.02 -8.14 2.57
N SER A 359 -13.52 -8.99 3.45
CA SER A 359 -14.73 -8.80 4.24
C SER A 359 -14.95 -7.31 4.53
N ILE A 360 -16.16 -6.82 4.22
CA ILE A 360 -16.64 -5.46 4.47
C ILE A 360 -15.87 -4.86 5.66
N GLY A 361 -14.89 -4.03 5.34
CA GLY A 361 -13.99 -3.46 6.31
C GLY A 361 -14.78 -2.48 7.13
N TYR A 362 -15.14 -2.85 8.36
CA TYR A 362 -15.41 -1.82 9.34
C TYR A 362 -14.21 -0.87 9.35
N ALA A 363 -14.46 0.43 9.40
CA ALA A 363 -13.37 1.38 9.55
C ALA A 363 -12.51 0.93 10.74
N PRO A 364 -11.18 0.91 10.60
CA PRO A 364 -10.28 0.57 11.68
C PRO A 364 -10.53 1.56 12.80
N GLU A 365 -10.44 1.05 14.01
CA GLU A 365 -10.80 1.76 15.21
C GLU A 365 -9.53 2.31 15.87
N PRO A 366 -9.49 3.59 16.26
CA PRO A 366 -8.34 4.12 16.97
C PRO A 366 -8.20 3.39 18.30
N ALA A 367 -6.96 3.22 18.77
CA ALA A 367 -6.70 2.81 20.14
C ALA A 367 -7.51 3.68 21.13
N SER A 368 -8.23 3.02 22.04
CA SER A 368 -9.12 3.70 23.00
C SER A 368 -8.38 4.77 23.77
N THR A 369 -8.85 6.02 23.74
CA THR A 369 -8.27 7.10 24.54
C THR A 369 -8.62 7.02 26.02
N THR A 370 -9.65 6.24 26.38
CA THR A 370 -10.18 6.15 27.75
C THR A 370 -9.59 5.02 28.58
N VAL A 371 -9.14 3.94 27.94
CA VAL A 371 -8.55 2.76 28.56
C VAL A 371 -7.32 2.38 27.76
N ASN A 372 -6.21 2.04 28.42
CA ASN A 372 -5.01 1.58 27.73
C ASN A 372 -5.27 0.19 27.12
N PRO A 373 -5.34 0.05 25.78
CA PRO A 373 -5.69 -1.22 25.14
C PRO A 373 -4.58 -2.29 25.29
N PHE A 374 -3.41 -1.94 25.80
CA PHE A 374 -2.30 -2.87 26.00
C PHE A 374 -2.18 -3.33 27.46
N TYR A 375 -3.10 -2.91 28.34
CA TYR A 375 -3.01 -3.19 29.78
C TYR A 375 -3.45 -4.61 30.13
N HIS A 376 -4.65 -5.02 29.71
CA HIS A 376 -5.17 -6.38 29.91
C HIS A 376 -5.17 -7.16 28.60
N ASP A 377 -5.09 -8.49 28.69
CA ASP A 377 -5.12 -9.38 27.53
C ASP A 377 -6.40 -9.18 26.70
N ASN A 378 -7.56 -9.05 27.35
CA ASN A 378 -8.84 -8.86 26.66
C ASN A 378 -8.91 -7.55 25.86
N ASP A 379 -8.41 -6.44 26.43
CA ASP A 379 -8.40 -5.13 25.75
C ASP A 379 -7.44 -5.18 24.54
N TYR A 380 -6.34 -5.91 24.70
CA TYR A 380 -5.37 -6.12 23.63
C TYR A 380 -5.97 -6.99 22.53
N ASP A 381 -6.62 -8.10 22.87
CA ASP A 381 -7.29 -8.97 21.92
C ASP A 381 -8.42 -8.24 21.16
N GLU A 382 -9.07 -7.26 21.79
CA GLU A 382 -10.04 -6.38 21.11
C GLU A 382 -9.35 -5.43 20.14
N PHE A 383 -8.28 -4.75 20.58
CA PHE A 383 -7.45 -3.91 19.71
C PHE A 383 -6.88 -4.70 18.51
N MET A 384 -6.52 -5.97 18.69
CA MET A 384 -5.94 -6.80 17.63
C MET A 384 -6.94 -7.20 16.53
N LYS A 385 -8.25 -6.98 16.71
CA LYS A 385 -9.26 -7.32 15.69
C LYS A 385 -9.36 -6.28 14.57
N ASN A 386 -9.27 -5.00 14.91
CA ASN A 386 -9.52 -3.91 13.96
C ASN A 386 -8.92 -2.57 14.42
N GLY A 387 -7.84 -2.58 15.19
CA GLY A 387 -7.28 -1.41 15.85
C GLY A 387 -6.17 -0.73 15.06
N TYR A 388 -5.94 0.56 15.32
CA TYR A 388 -4.71 1.24 14.91
C TYR A 388 -4.14 2.17 15.98
N ILE A 389 -2.82 2.36 15.95
CA ILE A 389 -2.13 3.31 16.82
C ILE A 389 -0.80 3.79 16.22
N LEU A 390 -0.42 5.02 16.57
CA LEU A 390 0.90 5.60 16.30
C LEU A 390 1.59 5.98 17.62
N LEU A 391 2.75 5.40 17.91
CA LEU A 391 3.54 5.63 19.13
C LEU A 391 4.99 5.99 18.76
N PRO A 392 5.74 6.77 19.57
CA PRO A 392 7.16 6.99 19.32
C PRO A 392 7.95 5.68 19.50
N VAL A 393 9.04 5.50 18.76
CA VAL A 393 9.88 4.28 18.88
C VAL A 393 10.67 4.27 20.19
N ASP A 394 10.86 3.08 20.79
CA ASP A 394 11.70 2.83 21.97
C ASP A 394 12.22 1.38 21.92
N GLU A 395 13.22 1.06 22.74
CA GLU A 395 13.92 -0.22 22.72
C GLU A 395 13.15 -1.36 23.42
N PHE A 396 13.16 -2.55 22.81
CA PHE A 396 12.68 -3.78 23.45
C PHE A 396 13.72 -4.34 24.43
N LYS A 397 13.48 -4.19 25.74
CA LYS A 397 14.39 -4.72 26.77
C LYS A 397 13.71 -4.91 28.13
N ASN A 398 14.39 -5.66 29.00
CA ASN A 398 14.12 -5.67 30.44
C ASN A 398 15.06 -4.67 31.11
N ASN A 399 14.51 -3.68 31.83
CA ASN A 399 15.32 -2.69 32.51
C ASN A 399 14.69 -2.19 33.81
N GLU A 400 15.55 -1.69 34.70
CA GLU A 400 15.13 -1.02 35.93
C GLU A 400 15.16 0.49 35.74
N VAL A 401 14.09 1.18 36.11
CA VAL A 401 14.02 2.64 36.17
C VAL A 401 13.40 3.02 37.52
N ASN A 402 14.07 3.88 38.29
CA ASN A 402 13.60 4.33 39.61
C ASN A 402 13.22 3.19 40.58
N ASN A 403 14.02 2.12 40.64
CA ASN A 403 13.75 0.90 41.40
C ASN A 403 12.48 0.13 40.97
N VAL A 404 11.97 0.38 39.76
CA VAL A 404 10.85 -0.34 39.15
C VAL A 404 11.36 -1.09 37.93
N GLN A 405 11.09 -2.39 37.88
CA GLN A 405 11.44 -3.25 36.75
C GLN A 405 10.36 -3.15 35.68
N TYR A 406 10.77 -2.81 34.46
CA TYR A 406 9.91 -2.75 33.27
C TYR A 406 10.34 -3.85 32.31
N ASP A 407 9.42 -4.77 32.02
CA ASP A 407 9.58 -5.75 30.96
C ASP A 407 8.93 -5.20 29.70
N ARG A 408 9.73 -4.91 28.69
CA ARG A 408 9.30 -4.39 27.37
C ARG A 408 9.74 -5.33 26.26
N THR A 409 9.79 -6.63 26.53
CA THR A 409 10.33 -7.62 25.60
C THR A 409 9.32 -8.08 24.54
N THR A 410 8.07 -7.66 24.60
CA THR A 410 7.04 -7.96 23.58
C THR A 410 6.35 -6.67 23.13
N VAL A 411 5.75 -6.66 21.95
CA VAL A 411 5.05 -5.50 21.37
C VAL A 411 4.01 -4.97 22.33
N ARG A 412 3.12 -5.84 22.85
CA ARG A 412 2.10 -5.43 23.84
C ARG A 412 2.72 -4.73 25.04
N LYS A 413 3.80 -5.29 25.61
CA LYS A 413 4.43 -4.74 26.81
C LYS A 413 5.10 -3.40 26.56
N LEU A 414 5.83 -3.27 25.45
CA LEU A 414 6.44 -2.01 25.03
C LEU A 414 5.38 -0.96 24.73
N PHE A 415 4.34 -1.32 23.99
CA PHE A 415 3.26 -0.41 23.63
C PHE A 415 2.47 0.02 24.86
N LYS A 416 2.22 -0.88 25.82
CA LYS A 416 1.66 -0.52 27.12
C LYS A 416 2.49 0.56 27.82
N PHE A 417 3.81 0.37 27.86
CA PHE A 417 4.73 1.31 28.50
C PHE A 417 4.69 2.68 27.81
N LEU A 418 4.83 2.74 26.48
CA LEU A 418 4.75 3.99 25.72
C LEU A 418 3.36 4.63 25.82
N TYR A 419 2.32 3.82 25.93
CA TYR A 419 0.97 4.29 26.10
C TYR A 419 0.79 5.00 27.44
N ASP A 420 1.28 4.42 28.54
CA ASP A 420 1.17 4.95 29.90
C ASP A 420 2.07 6.18 30.15
N TYR A 421 3.14 6.33 29.36
CA TYR A 421 4.20 7.32 29.56
C TYR A 421 4.51 8.13 28.28
N PRO A 422 3.51 8.82 27.68
CA PRO A 422 3.68 9.52 26.40
C PRO A 422 4.66 10.70 26.46
N ALA A 423 4.90 11.23 27.65
CA ALA A 423 5.60 12.49 27.88
C ALA A 423 7.12 12.35 28.03
N ASP A 424 7.59 11.17 28.40
CA ASP A 424 8.95 10.94 28.91
C ASP A 424 9.60 9.67 28.33
N ARG A 425 8.92 8.96 27.42
CA ARG A 425 9.39 7.69 26.83
C ARG A 425 9.22 7.61 25.33
N GLY A 426 10.29 7.15 24.68
CA GLY A 426 10.41 7.03 23.23
C GLY A 426 11.20 8.18 22.61
N ASP A 427 11.38 8.06 21.30
CA ASP A 427 12.13 8.96 20.42
C ASP A 427 11.76 10.44 20.62
N ASP A 428 12.71 11.27 21.05
CA ASP A 428 12.49 12.68 21.40
C ASP A 428 12.00 13.50 20.19
N ASP A 429 12.60 13.30 19.03
CA ASP A 429 12.22 13.97 17.77
C ASP A 429 10.73 13.74 17.45
N ALA A 430 10.25 12.51 17.62
CA ALA A 430 8.85 12.14 17.45
C ALA A 430 7.92 12.74 18.52
N ARG A 431 8.32 12.69 19.79
CA ARG A 431 7.50 13.20 20.91
C ARG A 431 7.33 14.70 20.87
N TYR A 432 8.41 15.42 20.60
CA TYR A 432 8.39 16.88 20.55
C TYR A 432 7.98 17.44 19.18
N CYS A 433 7.80 16.55 18.18
CA CYS A 433 7.42 16.90 16.81
C CYS A 433 8.37 17.94 16.19
N ILE A 434 9.65 17.87 16.56
CA ILE A 434 10.70 18.75 16.05
C ILE A 434 11.87 17.91 15.56
N LEU A 435 12.45 18.34 14.45
CA LEU A 435 13.66 17.76 13.89
C LEU A 435 14.79 18.79 13.92
N THR A 436 15.93 18.39 14.47
CA THR A 436 17.17 19.17 14.43
C THR A 436 18.14 18.46 13.51
N LYS A 437 18.40 19.00 12.30
CA LYS A 437 19.40 18.43 11.38
C LYS A 437 20.62 19.35 11.31
N PRO A 438 21.81 18.89 11.77
CA PRO A 438 22.11 17.62 12.47
C PRO A 438 21.56 17.53 13.90
N THR A 439 21.37 16.31 14.45
CA THR A 439 20.99 16.06 15.86
C THR A 439 22.19 16.22 16.80
N TYR A 440 22.02 15.90 18.09
CA TYR A 440 23.11 15.79 19.06
C TYR A 440 23.62 14.36 19.22
N VAL A 441 24.91 14.22 19.55
CA VAL A 441 25.56 12.95 19.95
C VAL A 441 25.42 12.73 21.46
N ASP A 442 25.47 13.80 22.25
CA ASP A 442 25.50 13.73 23.70
C ASP A 442 24.19 14.20 24.35
N ALA A 443 23.88 13.64 25.51
CA ALA A 443 22.69 14.00 26.29
C ALA A 443 22.69 15.47 26.75
N ASP A 444 23.89 16.06 26.88
CA ASP A 444 24.07 17.47 27.19
C ASP A 444 23.86 18.39 25.97
N ARG A 445 23.66 17.83 24.76
CA ARG A 445 23.35 18.58 23.54
C ARG A 445 24.39 19.64 23.17
N LYS A 446 25.66 19.26 23.30
CA LYS A 446 26.84 20.10 23.04
C LYS A 446 27.58 19.70 21.77
N ILE A 447 27.34 18.49 21.27
CA ILE A 447 28.05 17.92 20.13
C ILE A 447 27.04 17.54 19.05
N LEU A 448 27.20 18.09 17.85
CA LEU A 448 26.36 17.76 16.70
C LEU A 448 26.77 16.42 16.07
N LYS A 449 25.78 15.63 15.67
CA LYS A 449 25.91 14.35 14.97
C LYS A 449 25.58 14.54 13.49
N THR A 450 26.59 14.42 12.63
CA THR A 450 26.40 14.56 11.18
C THR A 450 25.35 13.59 10.65
N GLY A 451 24.42 14.11 9.84
CA GLY A 451 23.52 13.31 9.01
C GLY A 451 22.30 12.68 9.70
N SER A 452 22.21 12.69 11.04
CA SER A 452 21.03 12.16 11.75
C SER A 452 20.06 13.28 12.11
N ALA A 453 18.80 13.13 11.71
CA ALA A 453 17.62 13.84 12.24
C ALA A 453 16.40 13.10 11.70
N GLY A 454 15.62 12.47 12.59
CA GLY A 454 14.51 11.64 12.16
C GLY A 454 13.52 11.34 13.28
N ALA A 455 12.28 11.77 13.11
CA ALA A 455 11.18 11.45 14.02
C ALA A 455 10.68 10.05 13.66
N ARG A 456 10.85 9.11 14.60
CA ARG A 456 10.49 7.70 14.40
C ARG A 456 9.25 7.29 15.17
N TYR A 457 8.34 6.66 14.46
CA TYR A 457 7.08 6.18 15.00
C TYR A 457 6.92 4.68 14.74
N PHE A 458 6.48 3.95 15.75
CA PHE A 458 5.78 2.69 15.53
C PHE A 458 4.36 2.99 15.04
N PHE A 459 4.02 2.42 13.89
CA PHE A 459 2.64 2.42 13.39
C PHE A 459 2.11 1.00 13.34
N MET A 460 0.97 0.74 13.96
CA MET A 460 0.33 -0.57 13.90
C MET A 460 -1.11 -0.38 13.43
N LEU A 461 -1.48 -1.13 12.39
CA LEU A 461 -2.82 -1.29 11.86
C LEU A 461 -3.11 -2.79 11.88
N THR A 462 -4.00 -3.25 12.75
CA THR A 462 -4.25 -4.68 12.97
C THR A 462 -5.41 -5.22 12.15
N GLY A 463 -6.27 -4.33 11.63
CA GLY A 463 -7.35 -4.65 10.73
C GLY A 463 -7.94 -3.40 10.07
N PRO A 464 -8.99 -3.54 9.25
CA PRO A 464 -9.54 -4.83 8.84
C PRO A 464 -8.55 -5.56 7.92
N GLU A 465 -8.64 -6.88 7.84
CA GLU A 465 -7.76 -7.68 6.98
C GLU A 465 -7.79 -7.13 5.54
N GLY A 466 -6.64 -7.13 4.86
CA GLY A 466 -6.50 -6.56 3.52
C GLY A 466 -6.44 -5.03 3.43
N ALA A 467 -6.75 -4.28 4.50
CA ALA A 467 -6.61 -2.82 4.47
C ALA A 467 -5.14 -2.41 4.28
N THR A 468 -4.91 -1.45 3.40
CA THR A 468 -3.57 -0.88 3.15
C THR A 468 -3.50 0.54 3.70
N TRP A 469 -2.32 0.97 4.11
CA TRP A 469 -2.11 2.31 4.63
C TRP A 469 -0.95 2.98 3.93
N GLU A 470 -1.02 4.30 3.86
CA GLU A 470 0.01 5.16 3.30
C GLU A 470 0.13 6.42 4.17
N ALA A 471 1.36 6.74 4.55
CA ALA A 471 1.72 7.97 5.23
C ALA A 471 2.10 9.03 4.22
N HIS A 472 1.66 10.25 4.46
CA HIS A 472 1.80 11.40 3.56
C HIS A 472 2.47 12.57 4.28
N LEU A 473 3.21 13.38 3.53
CA LEU A 473 3.80 14.64 3.98
C LEU A 473 3.23 15.80 3.13
N SER A 474 2.71 16.85 3.76
CA SER A 474 1.94 17.89 3.05
C SER A 474 2.75 18.88 2.21
N ASN A 475 4.08 18.84 2.20
CA ASN A 475 4.94 19.87 1.58
C ASN A 475 5.80 19.34 0.43
N TYR A 476 5.23 18.47 -0.41
CA TYR A 476 5.88 17.90 -1.58
C TYR A 476 5.48 18.67 -2.85
N GLU A 477 6.07 19.85 -3.11
CA GLU A 477 5.97 20.50 -4.42
C GLU A 477 7.35 20.99 -4.93
N ASP A 478 7.65 20.57 -6.16
CA ASP A 478 8.57 21.05 -7.20
C ASP A 478 10.10 21.13 -7.00
N GLU A 479 10.68 20.94 -5.82
CA GLU A 479 12.17 20.92 -5.66
C GLU A 479 12.70 19.96 -4.58
N GLY A 480 12.09 18.77 -4.44
CA GLY A 480 12.62 17.71 -3.59
C GLY A 480 12.32 17.82 -2.09
N GLY A 481 11.32 18.61 -1.68
CA GLY A 481 10.73 18.67 -0.33
C GLY A 481 11.68 19.08 0.82
N ASP A 482 11.18 19.71 1.88
CA ASP A 482 12.00 19.96 3.08
C ASP A 482 12.09 18.71 4.00
N PHE A 483 11.18 17.74 3.81
CA PHE A 483 11.11 16.49 4.57
C PHE A 483 10.94 15.28 3.64
N THR A 484 11.42 14.12 4.08
CA THR A 484 11.32 12.85 3.36
C THR A 484 11.10 11.69 4.32
N PHE A 485 10.51 10.59 3.83
CA PHE A 485 10.53 9.33 4.55
C PHE A 485 11.91 8.65 4.48
N SER A 486 12.24 7.85 5.49
CA SER A 486 13.37 6.91 5.46
C SER A 486 12.90 5.50 5.10
N TYR A 487 13.72 4.80 4.32
CA TYR A 487 13.53 3.39 3.95
C TYR A 487 14.70 2.50 4.37
N SER A 488 15.62 3.04 5.19
CA SER A 488 16.77 2.28 5.66
C SER A 488 16.37 1.18 6.65
N GLU A 489 17.25 0.21 6.82
CA GLU A 489 17.11 -0.78 7.88
C GLU A 489 17.35 -0.15 9.25
N SER A 490 16.62 -0.62 10.24
CA SER A 490 16.79 -0.28 11.64
C SER A 490 16.87 -1.54 12.49
N ASN A 491 17.59 -1.48 13.59
CA ASN A 491 17.72 -2.54 14.59
C ASN A 491 16.78 -2.35 15.79
N ASP A 492 15.75 -1.50 15.67
CA ASP A 492 14.83 -1.13 16.76
C ASP A 492 14.03 -2.32 17.32
N PHE A 493 13.94 -3.45 16.60
CA PHE A 493 13.30 -4.68 17.09
C PHE A 493 14.25 -5.61 17.84
N ASN A 494 15.52 -5.25 18.01
CA ASN A 494 16.45 -6.01 18.83
C ASN A 494 15.92 -6.19 20.26
N GLY A 495 15.87 -7.45 20.71
CA GLY A 495 15.36 -7.79 22.04
C GLY A 495 13.85 -8.06 22.10
N CYS A 496 13.13 -7.88 20.98
CA CYS A 496 11.75 -8.32 20.85
C CYS A 496 11.68 -9.87 20.91
N LYS A 497 10.72 -10.40 21.67
CA LYS A 497 10.48 -11.83 21.87
C LYS A 497 9.25 -12.35 21.16
N ASP A 498 8.51 -11.49 20.47
CA ASP A 498 7.37 -11.91 19.68
C ASP A 498 7.86 -12.70 18.45
N GLU A 499 7.07 -13.68 18.03
CA GLU A 499 7.47 -14.58 16.94
C GLU A 499 7.54 -13.87 15.58
N GLY A 500 8.60 -14.18 14.83
CA GLY A 500 8.80 -13.67 13.47
C GLY A 500 9.18 -12.20 13.39
N TYR A 501 9.85 -11.64 14.40
CA TYR A 501 10.63 -10.41 14.25
C TYR A 501 12.10 -10.76 14.02
N THR A 502 12.64 -10.21 12.93
CA THR A 502 14.08 -10.13 12.72
C THR A 502 14.60 -8.95 13.54
N GLY A 503 15.75 -9.08 14.21
CA GLY A 503 16.33 -7.98 15.00
C GLY A 503 16.51 -6.68 14.19
N LYS A 504 16.63 -6.81 12.85
CA LYS A 504 16.57 -5.70 11.89
C LYS A 504 15.27 -5.68 11.10
N VAL A 505 14.68 -4.50 10.90
CA VAL A 505 13.49 -4.28 10.07
C VAL A 505 13.70 -3.10 9.12
N LYS A 506 13.01 -3.08 7.98
CA LYS A 506 12.99 -1.90 7.09
C LYS A 506 11.93 -0.90 7.54
N MET A 507 12.29 0.37 7.50
CA MET A 507 11.33 1.47 7.63
C MET A 507 10.50 1.62 6.36
N VAL A 508 9.25 2.06 6.50
CA VAL A 508 8.29 2.15 5.40
C VAL A 508 7.39 3.37 5.56
N SER A 509 6.83 3.84 4.45
CA SER A 509 5.78 4.86 4.41
C SER A 509 4.42 4.29 4.04
N HIS A 510 4.33 2.99 3.79
CA HIS A 510 3.09 2.30 3.44
C HIS A 510 3.16 0.85 3.87
N GLY A 511 2.01 0.18 3.95
CA GLY A 511 1.96 -1.23 4.30
C GLY A 511 0.54 -1.78 4.30
N ILE A 512 0.40 -3.01 4.76
CA ILE A 512 -0.88 -3.72 4.91
C ILE A 512 -1.20 -3.93 6.39
N ALA A 513 -2.47 -3.97 6.74
CA ALA A 513 -2.93 -4.34 8.07
C ALA A 513 -2.34 -5.70 8.47
N ARG A 514 -1.72 -5.76 9.64
CA ARG A 514 -1.09 -6.96 10.19
C ARG A 514 -0.94 -6.85 11.72
N PRO A 515 -0.84 -7.97 12.45
CA PRO A 515 -0.64 -7.98 13.90
C PRO A 515 0.81 -7.62 14.33
N LYS A 516 1.48 -6.72 13.59
CA LYS A 516 2.88 -6.33 13.79
C LYS A 516 3.08 -4.85 13.44
N PRO A 517 3.80 -4.05 14.24
CA PRO A 517 4.04 -2.67 13.90
C PRO A 517 5.01 -2.54 12.72
N TYR A 518 4.90 -1.40 12.04
CA TYR A 518 5.85 -0.83 11.10
C TYR A 518 6.63 0.28 11.79
N ILE A 519 7.74 0.70 11.19
CA ILE A 519 8.46 1.91 11.58
C ILE A 519 8.31 2.93 10.46
N ILE A 520 7.77 4.10 10.80
CA ILE A 520 7.75 5.29 9.94
C ILE A 520 8.80 6.24 10.48
N GLN A 521 9.67 6.74 9.61
CA GLN A 521 10.63 7.79 9.97
C GLN A 521 10.53 8.95 9.02
N VAL A 522 10.37 10.16 9.57
CA VAL A 522 10.39 11.42 8.83
C VAL A 522 11.71 12.13 9.08
N ASN A 523 12.45 12.44 8.03
CA ASN A 523 13.76 13.10 8.07
C ASN A 523 13.69 14.49 7.45
N CYS A 524 14.59 15.38 7.87
CA CYS A 524 14.86 16.62 7.15
C CYS A 524 15.77 16.37 5.94
N VAL A 525 15.47 17.01 4.81
CA VAL A 525 16.32 16.96 3.62
C VAL A 525 17.54 17.85 3.80
N ARG A 526 17.35 19.11 4.20
CA ARG A 526 18.42 20.11 4.35
C ARG A 526 18.82 20.30 5.81
N SER A 527 20.08 20.65 6.07
CA SER A 527 20.56 20.94 7.42
C SER A 527 20.33 22.41 7.77
N TRP A 528 19.70 22.70 8.90
CA TRP A 528 19.50 24.07 9.37
C TRP A 528 20.75 24.61 10.05
N THR A 529 21.35 23.80 10.91
CA THR A 529 22.62 24.08 11.60
C THR A 529 23.76 23.26 10.94
N GLY A 530 25.01 23.68 11.04
CA GLY A 530 26.20 22.98 10.50
C GLY A 530 27.48 23.38 11.23
N THR A 531 28.65 22.96 10.76
CA THR A 531 29.97 23.40 11.30
C THR A 531 30.73 24.15 10.21
N ASP A 532 31.11 25.40 10.47
CA ASP A 532 31.76 26.30 9.48
C ASP A 532 33.27 25.99 9.31
N GLU A 533 33.93 26.34 8.20
CA GLU A 533 33.90 27.68 7.58
C GLU A 533 33.61 27.76 6.07
N THR A 534 33.53 26.63 5.39
CA THR A 534 32.79 26.49 4.12
C THR A 534 32.25 25.09 4.20
N ALA A 535 30.93 24.94 4.33
CA ALA A 535 30.26 23.66 4.24
C ALA A 535 30.70 22.96 2.94
N ALA A 536 31.79 22.20 3.01
CA ALA A 536 32.17 21.28 1.97
C ALA A 536 31.09 20.22 2.08
N THR A 537 30.12 20.34 1.18
CA THR A 537 29.35 19.22 0.77
C THR A 537 30.11 18.51 -0.34
N ASP A 538 30.01 17.19 -0.39
CA ASP A 538 30.29 16.51 -1.64
C ASP A 538 29.24 16.92 -2.70
N GLU A 539 29.37 16.40 -3.91
CA GLU A 539 28.43 16.63 -5.02
C GLU A 539 26.96 16.24 -4.71
N ASN A 540 26.68 15.68 -3.53
CA ASN A 540 25.37 15.23 -3.06
C ASN A 540 24.89 15.95 -1.78
N ASP A 541 25.41 17.12 -1.44
CA ASP A 541 25.01 17.88 -0.24
C ASP A 541 25.30 17.17 1.11
N LYS A 542 26.21 16.18 1.13
CA LYS A 542 26.62 15.49 2.35
C LYS A 542 27.73 16.25 3.05
N ALA A 543 27.50 16.67 4.29
CA ALA A 543 28.50 17.36 5.09
C ALA A 543 29.75 16.49 5.32
N ILE A 544 30.91 16.99 4.88
CA ILE A 544 32.24 16.47 5.19
C ILE A 544 32.93 17.48 6.11
N GLY A 545 33.20 17.12 7.37
CA GLY A 545 33.91 18.04 8.27
C GLY A 545 34.23 17.48 9.66
N GLU A 546 35.53 17.43 9.97
CA GLU A 546 36.10 17.43 11.32
C GLU A 546 35.90 18.80 11.99
N TYR A 547 36.00 18.84 13.33
CA TYR A 547 35.72 20.00 14.19
C TYR A 547 36.39 21.33 13.76
N PRO A 548 35.69 22.49 13.79
CA PRO A 548 36.21 23.79 13.35
C PRO A 548 37.36 24.41 14.16
N TRP A 549 37.63 23.95 15.40
CA TRP A 549 38.54 24.69 16.28
C TRP A 549 40.03 24.37 16.07
N TYR A 550 40.38 23.42 15.19
CA TYR A 550 41.79 23.07 14.93
C TYR A 550 42.49 24.00 13.94
N LYS A 551 41.80 25.02 13.40
CA LYS A 551 42.35 25.87 12.31
C LYS A 551 42.35 27.36 12.56
N LYS A 552 42.35 27.83 13.82
CA LYS A 552 42.72 29.22 14.08
C LYS A 552 44.24 29.35 13.99
N GLU A 553 44.76 29.82 12.84
CA GLU A 553 46.17 30.16 12.66
C GLU A 553 46.65 31.03 13.83
N GLY A 554 47.57 30.49 14.62
CA GLY A 554 48.27 31.22 15.70
C GLY A 554 48.20 30.62 17.09
N ASN A 555 47.29 29.69 17.38
CA ASN A 555 47.19 29.04 18.70
C ASN A 555 47.35 27.52 18.59
N ASN A 556 48.59 27.06 18.45
CA ASN A 556 48.94 25.65 18.67
C ASN A 556 48.72 25.30 20.14
N TYR A 557 47.57 24.71 20.47
CA TYR A 557 47.42 24.01 21.75
C TYR A 557 47.86 22.56 21.58
N TRP A 558 49.17 22.38 21.83
CA TRP A 558 49.90 21.14 22.12
C TRP A 558 50.16 20.19 20.95
N ASP A 559 51.31 20.46 20.32
CA ASP A 559 52.16 19.51 19.61
C ASP A 559 52.61 18.40 20.59
N ASP A 560 51.90 17.27 20.57
CA ASP A 560 52.42 15.98 21.01
C ASP A 560 53.08 15.36 19.77
N ALA A 561 54.40 15.15 19.86
CA ALA A 561 55.27 14.74 18.78
C ALA A 561 55.06 13.29 18.27
N ASN A 562 53.87 12.69 18.43
CA ASN A 562 53.53 11.40 17.84
C ASN A 562 52.33 11.54 16.88
N ASN A 563 52.70 11.50 15.60
CA ASN A 563 51.89 11.73 14.42
C ASN A 563 50.80 10.65 14.14
N GLU A 564 49.92 10.34 15.10
CA GLU A 564 48.73 9.49 14.87
C GLU A 564 47.59 9.85 15.85
N SER A 565 46.80 10.88 15.56
CA SER A 565 45.43 10.97 16.10
C SER A 565 44.48 11.46 15.02
N ARG A 566 44.10 10.54 14.13
CA ARG A 566 42.91 10.74 13.30
C ARG A 566 41.69 10.57 14.20
N VAL A 567 40.70 11.43 14.04
CA VAL A 567 39.39 11.30 14.68
C VAL A 567 38.54 10.24 13.94
N ASP A 568 39.21 9.26 13.31
CA ASP A 568 38.60 8.12 12.64
C ASP A 568 38.24 7.00 13.64
N ASP A 569 38.74 7.07 14.88
CA ASP A 569 38.52 6.03 15.91
C ASP A 569 37.38 6.40 16.91
N ILE A 570 36.30 7.03 16.45
CA ILE A 570 35.00 6.89 17.13
C ILE A 570 34.33 5.68 16.48
N ASP A 571 34.92 4.51 16.73
CA ASP A 571 34.34 3.23 16.35
C ASP A 571 32.99 3.09 17.07
N ASP A 572 31.96 2.69 16.33
CA ASP A 572 30.55 2.62 16.76
C ASP A 572 30.33 1.49 17.80
N ASP A 573 31.40 0.86 18.28
CA ASP A 573 31.39 -0.23 19.24
C ASP A 573 32.40 -0.01 20.37
N GLY A 574 32.00 0.77 21.39
CA GLY A 574 32.59 0.69 22.72
C GLY A 574 33.17 1.98 23.26
N LYS A 575 32.53 2.46 24.33
CA LYS A 575 33.01 3.48 25.29
C LYS A 575 34.54 3.43 25.49
N ASN A 576 35.30 4.32 24.86
CA ASN A 576 36.61 4.81 25.32
C ASN A 576 37.22 5.82 24.33
N SER A 577 36.57 6.97 24.11
CA SER A 577 37.32 8.09 23.54
C SER A 577 38.18 8.73 24.64
N TRP A 578 39.45 8.98 24.31
CA TRP A 578 40.49 9.52 25.20
C TRP A 578 40.09 10.84 25.89
N TRP A 579 39.03 11.50 25.39
CA TRP A 579 38.42 12.73 25.90
C TRP A 579 37.72 12.62 27.27
N GLU A 580 37.23 11.44 27.65
CA GLU A 580 36.53 11.27 28.93
C GLU A 580 37.47 11.24 30.15
N LYS A 581 38.75 10.90 29.94
CA LYS A 581 39.67 10.62 31.06
C LYS A 581 40.30 11.84 31.73
N ASP A 582 40.31 13.01 31.10
CA ASP A 582 41.24 14.07 31.53
C ASP A 582 40.62 15.35 32.10
N ASN A 583 39.32 15.42 32.41
CA ASN A 583 38.64 16.62 32.96
C ASN A 583 38.83 17.93 32.13
N ARG A 584 39.59 17.92 31.02
CA ARG A 584 39.86 19.08 30.15
C ARG A 584 38.58 19.58 29.48
N ARG A 585 37.65 18.66 29.17
CA ARG A 585 36.29 18.98 28.69
C ARG A 585 35.55 19.88 29.69
N LYS A 586 35.68 19.61 30.99
CA LYS A 586 34.96 20.34 32.05
C LYS A 586 35.54 21.73 32.32
N ASN A 587 36.85 21.91 32.12
CA ASN A 587 37.54 23.19 32.30
C ASN A 587 37.43 24.11 31.08
N PHE A 588 37.30 23.55 29.87
CA PHE A 588 37.17 24.32 28.63
C PHE A 588 35.85 25.12 28.57
N TYR A 589 34.74 24.52 29.01
CA TYR A 589 33.42 25.17 28.97
C TYR A 589 33.22 26.25 30.05
N THR A 590 34.03 26.26 31.12
CA THR A 590 33.87 27.22 32.23
C THR A 590 34.48 28.60 31.94
N GLU A 591 35.38 28.73 30.96
CA GLU A 591 36.12 29.98 30.70
C GLU A 591 35.53 30.89 29.61
N TYR A 592 34.69 30.39 28.69
CA TYR A 592 34.31 31.10 27.47
C TYR A 592 32.80 31.16 27.18
N ASP A 593 31.99 31.37 28.22
CA ASP A 593 30.53 31.11 28.21
C ASP A 593 29.70 31.97 27.23
N GLN A 594 30.09 33.23 26.92
CA GLN A 594 29.27 34.09 26.04
C GLN A 594 29.66 34.00 24.55
N GLU A 595 30.96 34.12 24.22
CA GLU A 595 31.43 34.02 22.83
C GLU A 595 31.28 32.60 22.24
N LEU A 596 31.35 31.54 23.07
CA LEU A 596 31.09 30.17 22.62
C LEU A 596 29.61 29.96 22.28
N ARG A 597 28.68 30.52 23.07
CA ARG A 597 27.23 30.41 22.80
C ARG A 597 26.86 31.01 21.44
N ASP A 598 27.41 32.17 21.12
CA ASP A 598 27.23 32.83 19.82
C ASP A 598 27.94 32.07 18.68
N ALA A 599 29.04 31.35 18.99
CA ALA A 599 29.76 30.53 18.03
C ALA A 599 29.16 29.14 17.79
N PHE A 600 28.26 28.61 18.62
CA PHE A 600 27.72 27.23 18.44
C PHE A 600 26.41 27.16 17.63
N THR A 601 25.83 28.29 17.22
CA THR A 601 24.66 28.36 16.33
C THR A 601 25.08 28.67 14.89
N TYR A 602 25.91 27.81 14.32
CA TYR A 602 26.31 27.95 12.91
C TYR A 602 25.16 27.57 11.99
N TYR A 603 24.46 28.57 11.45
CA TYR A 603 23.50 28.35 10.38
C TYR A 603 24.22 27.96 9.08
N THR A 604 23.72 26.92 8.40
CA THR A 604 24.08 26.71 6.99
C THR A 604 23.62 27.90 6.14
N ALA A 605 24.08 28.03 4.89
CA ALA A 605 23.57 29.09 4.01
C ALA A 605 22.04 29.06 3.88
N TRP A 606 21.46 27.85 3.81
CA TRP A 606 20.02 27.64 3.79
C TRP A 606 19.35 27.96 5.13
N GLY A 607 19.92 27.50 6.24
CA GLY A 607 19.42 27.80 7.58
C GLY A 607 19.44 29.31 7.87
N ARG A 608 20.50 30.02 7.44
CA ARG A 608 20.65 31.46 7.59
C ARG A 608 19.59 32.21 6.79
N TYR A 609 19.39 31.79 5.53
CA TYR A 609 18.36 32.37 4.67
C TYR A 609 16.96 32.29 5.29
N ASN A 610 16.60 31.13 5.85
CA ASN A 610 15.30 30.92 6.51
C ASN A 610 15.22 31.67 7.84
N ASN A 611 16.31 31.67 8.61
CA ASN A 611 16.40 32.36 9.89
C ASN A 611 16.20 33.87 9.75
N GLU A 612 16.87 34.51 8.80
CA GLU A 612 16.75 35.96 8.56
C GLU A 612 15.36 36.39 8.05
N ARG A 613 14.58 35.46 7.49
CA ARG A 613 13.26 35.70 6.89
C ARG A 613 12.09 35.24 7.75
N HIS A 614 12.39 34.68 8.91
CA HIS A 614 11.41 34.07 9.79
C HIS A 614 10.54 33.00 9.10
N ARG A 615 11.15 32.14 8.27
CA ARG A 615 10.43 31.10 7.50
C ARG A 615 10.26 29.82 8.29
N VAL A 616 9.04 29.52 8.72
CA VAL A 616 8.71 28.23 9.36
C VAL A 616 8.82 27.10 8.35
N ILE A 617 9.69 26.12 8.61
CA ILE A 617 9.83 24.91 7.81
C ILE A 617 9.14 23.77 8.55
N ALA A 618 8.02 23.29 8.00
CA ALA A 618 7.20 22.27 8.63
C ALA A 618 6.42 21.46 7.61
N THR A 619 5.94 20.30 8.04
CA THR A 619 5.11 19.40 7.26
C THR A 619 4.04 18.76 8.13
N LYS A 620 2.90 18.41 7.53
CA LYS A 620 1.88 17.57 8.17
C LYS A 620 2.14 16.12 7.80
N LEU A 621 2.33 15.27 8.80
CA LEU A 621 2.25 13.83 8.68
C LEU A 621 0.80 13.41 8.90
N TYR A 622 0.19 12.75 7.91
CA TYR A 622 -1.12 12.12 8.04
C TYR A 622 -1.09 10.73 7.41
N ILE A 623 -1.99 9.84 7.83
CA ILE A 623 -2.06 8.47 7.32
C ILE A 623 -3.43 8.26 6.70
N THR A 624 -3.43 7.85 5.44
CA THR A 624 -4.63 7.36 4.75
C THR A 624 -4.66 5.85 4.84
N VAL A 625 -5.82 5.26 5.10
CA VAL A 625 -6.05 3.83 4.89
C VAL A 625 -7.02 3.66 3.74
N THR A 626 -6.70 2.67 2.90
CA THR A 626 -7.56 2.17 1.83
C THR A 626 -8.03 0.78 2.27
N LEU A 627 -9.34 0.63 2.49
CA LEU A 627 -9.96 -0.68 2.70
C LEU A 627 -9.86 -1.52 1.44
N ALA A 628 -10.09 -2.83 1.55
CA ALA A 628 -10.07 -3.68 0.36
C ALA A 628 -11.16 -3.34 -0.65
N ASP A 629 -12.28 -2.76 -0.21
CA ASP A 629 -13.32 -2.22 -1.10
C ASP A 629 -12.91 -0.91 -1.82
N GLY A 630 -11.68 -0.45 -1.61
CA GLY A 630 -11.14 0.79 -2.18
C GLY A 630 -11.52 2.06 -1.43
N THR A 631 -12.35 1.98 -0.38
CA THR A 631 -12.73 3.14 0.43
C THR A 631 -11.52 3.70 1.13
N LYS A 632 -11.31 5.00 0.97
CA LYS A 632 -10.20 5.74 1.60
C LYS A 632 -10.70 6.62 2.74
N TYR A 633 -9.96 6.65 3.84
CA TYR A 633 -10.14 7.66 4.89
C TYR A 633 -8.81 8.04 5.53
N ASN A 634 -8.76 9.27 6.05
CA ASN A 634 -7.68 9.72 6.92
C ASN A 634 -7.90 9.15 8.32
N LEU A 635 -6.85 8.58 8.91
CA LEU A 635 -6.86 8.10 10.28
C LEU A 635 -6.79 9.25 11.28
N ASN A 636 -7.47 9.10 12.41
CA ASN A 636 -7.28 9.95 13.58
C ASN A 636 -6.03 9.48 14.33
N ILE A 637 -4.85 9.82 13.80
CA ILE A 637 -3.55 9.36 14.31
C ILE A 637 -3.11 10.06 15.60
N ASN A 638 -3.75 11.16 15.97
CA ASN A 638 -3.43 11.95 17.16
C ASN A 638 -4.70 12.39 17.91
N PRO A 639 -5.51 11.43 18.39
CA PRO A 639 -6.81 11.71 18.99
C PRO A 639 -6.69 12.46 20.33
N SER A 640 -7.76 13.14 20.71
CA SER A 640 -7.85 13.87 21.97
C SER A 640 -8.19 12.97 23.17
N TYR A 641 -7.52 13.24 24.30
CA TYR A 641 -7.69 12.57 25.58
C TYR A 641 -8.47 13.44 26.60
N LYS A 642 -9.77 13.67 26.36
CA LYS A 642 -10.73 14.37 27.26
C LYS A 642 -11.11 13.62 28.57
N ASN A 643 -11.08 14.31 29.73
CA ASN A 643 -11.71 13.88 31.00
C ASN A 643 -11.19 12.57 31.65
N HIS A 644 -9.89 12.30 31.58
CA HIS A 644 -9.34 11.04 32.05
C HIS A 644 -8.91 11.09 33.53
N GLN A 645 -9.77 10.58 34.43
CA GLN A 645 -9.47 10.43 35.86
C GLN A 645 -8.67 9.16 36.20
N ASN A 646 -8.43 8.27 35.23
CA ASN A 646 -7.67 7.02 35.40
C ASN A 646 -6.29 7.05 34.71
N LEU A 647 -5.93 8.18 34.09
CA LEU A 647 -4.64 8.38 33.41
C LEU A 647 -3.73 9.31 34.23
N ASP A 648 -3.79 9.19 35.56
CA ASP A 648 -3.10 10.06 36.53
C ASP A 648 -1.57 10.14 36.35
N ASN A 649 -0.98 9.33 35.47
CA ASN A 649 0.44 9.32 35.13
C ASN A 649 0.77 9.89 33.73
N MET A 650 -0.22 10.32 32.94
CA MET A 650 0.00 10.78 31.56
C MET A 650 0.13 12.31 31.49
N GLU A 651 1.37 12.79 31.33
CA GLU A 651 1.68 14.21 31.17
C GLU A 651 1.76 14.61 29.68
N PHE A 652 0.65 14.61 28.97
CA PHE A 652 0.66 15.04 27.56
C PHE A 652 1.28 16.43 27.38
N LEU A 653 2.15 16.55 26.37
CA LEU A 653 2.86 17.80 26.07
C LEU A 653 1.97 18.83 25.37
N TYR A 654 0.95 18.37 24.64
CA TYR A 654 0.11 19.21 23.80
C TYR A 654 -1.33 19.18 24.27
N GLY A 655 -1.98 20.33 24.32
CA GLY A 655 -3.40 20.43 24.57
C GLY A 655 -3.93 21.84 24.44
N ASP A 656 -5.24 21.98 24.51
CA ASP A 656 -5.92 23.28 24.50
C ASP A 656 -6.56 23.60 25.86
N ASP A 657 -7.09 24.82 25.97
CA ASP A 657 -7.75 25.34 27.17
C ASP A 657 -9.01 24.54 27.56
N GLU A 658 -9.56 23.75 26.62
CA GLU A 658 -10.71 22.86 26.84
C GLU A 658 -10.30 21.49 27.40
N ARG A 659 -9.02 21.29 27.73
CA ARG A 659 -8.42 20.03 28.21
C ARG A 659 -8.44 18.92 27.16
N ASN A 660 -8.32 19.28 25.88
CA ASN A 660 -8.13 18.33 24.79
C ASN A 660 -6.65 17.96 24.67
N TRP A 661 -6.19 17.06 25.54
CA TRP A 661 -4.79 16.62 25.55
C TRP A 661 -4.45 15.68 24.40
N ARG A 662 -3.23 15.79 23.85
CA ARG A 662 -2.75 15.06 22.68
C ARG A 662 -1.31 14.57 22.87
N ARG A 663 -0.96 13.48 22.18
CA ARG A 663 0.42 12.93 22.19
C ARG A 663 1.39 13.81 21.44
N TYR A 664 0.92 14.34 20.30
CA TYR A 664 1.73 15.06 19.35
C TYR A 664 1.13 16.44 19.04
N ALA A 665 1.96 17.34 18.53
CA ALA A 665 1.53 18.63 18.01
C ALA A 665 0.67 18.42 16.77
N GLY A 666 -0.54 18.99 16.73
CA GLY A 666 -1.43 18.89 15.58
C GLY A 666 -2.88 18.71 15.99
N GLU A 667 -3.67 18.13 15.09
CA GLU A 667 -5.08 17.84 15.28
C GLU A 667 -5.31 16.33 15.29
N ASP A 668 -6.56 15.90 15.17
CA ASP A 668 -6.94 14.48 15.20
C ASP A 668 -6.27 13.70 14.05
N ASP A 669 -6.37 14.20 12.82
CA ASP A 669 -6.01 13.49 11.59
C ASP A 669 -4.58 13.73 11.09
N PHE A 670 -3.83 14.62 11.75
CA PHE A 670 -2.45 14.90 11.39
C PHE A 670 -1.56 15.30 12.58
N ILE A 671 -0.27 15.09 12.39
CA ILE A 671 0.81 15.57 13.26
C ILE A 671 1.62 16.63 12.50
N TRP A 672 1.94 17.73 13.16
CA TRP A 672 2.84 18.76 12.63
C TRP A 672 4.27 18.50 13.03
N ILE A 673 5.14 18.25 12.06
CA ILE A 673 6.58 18.11 12.27
C ILE A 673 7.25 19.40 11.79
N ARG A 674 8.06 20.02 12.66
CA ARG A 674 8.80 21.25 12.33
C ARG A 674 10.30 20.98 12.32
N GLN A 675 11.02 21.60 11.39
CA GLN A 675 12.47 21.66 11.47
C GLN A 675 12.87 22.91 12.25
N VAL A 676 13.75 22.75 13.22
CA VAL A 676 14.30 23.86 14.02
C VAL A 676 15.83 23.79 14.02
N PRO A 677 16.53 24.93 14.17
CA PRO A 677 17.97 24.90 14.35
C PRO A 677 18.34 24.17 15.64
N ALA A 678 19.40 23.36 15.58
CA ALA A 678 20.07 22.88 16.78
C ALA A 678 20.69 24.09 17.53
N GLN A 679 20.46 24.17 18.83
CA GLN A 679 20.85 25.22 19.75
C GLN A 679 21.68 24.64 20.91
N PHE A 680 22.82 25.25 21.19
CA PHE A 680 23.76 24.79 22.21
C PHE A 680 23.12 24.76 23.61
N ASP A 681 23.14 23.59 24.27
CA ASP A 681 22.61 23.38 25.64
C ASP A 681 21.07 23.48 25.74
N TRP A 682 20.35 23.53 24.60
CA TRP A 682 18.88 23.56 24.58
C TRP A 682 18.33 22.16 24.42
N SER A 683 17.44 21.78 25.33
CA SER A 683 16.64 20.57 25.27
C SER A 683 15.54 20.66 24.20
N PHE A 684 15.05 19.50 23.76
CA PHE A 684 13.89 19.43 22.88
C PHE A 684 12.65 20.09 23.50
N GLU A 685 12.49 20.02 24.82
CA GLU A 685 11.42 20.71 25.55
C GLU A 685 11.54 22.23 25.43
N GLU A 686 12.74 22.79 25.60
CA GLU A 686 12.99 24.23 25.44
C GLU A 686 12.79 24.70 23.99
N LEU A 687 13.12 23.84 23.02
CA LEU A 687 12.91 24.12 21.59
C LEU A 687 11.43 24.04 21.17
N ALA A 688 10.65 23.18 21.82
CA ALA A 688 9.21 22.99 21.58
C ALA A 688 8.33 23.84 22.52
N ARG A 689 8.92 24.71 23.35
CA ARG A 689 8.19 25.56 24.30
C ARG A 689 7.44 26.68 23.59
N ASP A 690 6.21 26.94 24.02
CA ASP A 690 5.48 28.14 23.64
C ASP A 690 6.15 29.39 24.24
N VAL A 691 6.14 30.51 23.52
CA VAL A 691 6.71 31.78 24.00
C VAL A 691 5.56 32.73 24.25
N ASP A 692 5.47 33.27 25.48
CA ASP A 692 4.53 34.34 25.79
C ASP A 692 5.00 35.63 25.11
N GLU A 693 4.16 36.19 24.22
CA GLU A 693 4.39 37.49 23.57
C GLU A 693 4.66 38.63 24.59
N SER A 694 4.31 38.43 25.87
CA SER A 694 4.48 39.39 26.95
C SER A 694 5.82 39.30 27.72
N GLU A 695 6.59 38.22 27.55
CA GLU A 695 7.96 38.11 28.08
C GLU A 695 8.93 38.92 27.20
N THR A 696 8.78 40.26 27.16
CA THR A 696 9.85 41.13 26.64
C THR A 696 10.97 41.19 27.68
N GLY A 697 11.81 40.17 27.68
CA GLY A 697 13.07 40.19 28.41
C GLY A 697 14.02 41.16 27.72
N ASP A 698 14.75 41.97 28.49
CA ASP A 698 15.72 42.97 28.01
C ASP A 698 17.00 42.33 27.38
N ASN A 699 16.88 41.12 26.83
CA ASN A 699 17.95 40.23 26.45
C ASN A 699 17.86 39.94 24.96
N THR A 700 19.00 40.04 24.27
CA THR A 700 19.22 39.80 22.82
C THR A 700 18.78 38.42 22.30
N TRP A 701 18.25 37.56 23.17
CA TRP A 701 17.84 36.18 22.94
C TRP A 701 16.44 36.04 22.33
N ASP A 702 15.55 37.02 22.52
CA ASP A 702 14.16 36.95 22.03
C ASP A 702 14.07 37.11 20.50
N ASN A 703 15.10 37.70 19.87
CA ASN A 703 15.18 37.86 18.41
C ASN A 703 15.39 36.54 17.64
N TYR A 704 15.71 35.43 18.32
CA TYR A 704 15.97 34.11 17.73
C TYR A 704 14.90 33.06 18.08
N GLN A 705 13.68 33.47 18.37
CA GLN A 705 12.65 32.53 18.85
C GLN A 705 11.36 32.57 18.04
N TRP A 706 11.35 33.26 16.90
CA TRP A 706 10.17 33.37 16.03
C TRP A 706 9.61 32.01 15.56
N TRP A 707 10.44 30.96 15.50
CA TRP A 707 10.00 29.60 15.17
C TRP A 707 9.36 28.84 16.33
N ARG A 708 9.28 29.44 17.52
CA ARG A 708 8.60 28.85 18.69
C ARG A 708 7.13 29.22 18.76
N GLU A 709 6.72 30.25 18.03
CA GLU A 709 5.32 30.53 17.78
C GLU A 709 4.72 29.37 16.97
N ASN A 710 4.08 28.45 17.68
CA ASN A 710 3.33 27.37 17.09
C ASN A 710 2.01 27.19 17.87
N PRO A 711 0.87 27.52 17.27
CA PRO A 711 -0.42 27.41 17.95
C PRO A 711 -0.75 25.97 18.37
N TYR A 712 -0.04 24.97 17.82
CA TYR A 712 -0.17 23.56 18.15
C TYR A 712 0.80 23.06 19.25
N TRP A 713 1.67 23.92 19.79
CA TRP A 713 2.65 23.60 20.86
C TRP A 713 2.29 24.11 22.26
N LYS A 714 1.03 24.50 22.46
CA LYS A 714 0.58 25.09 23.72
C LYS A 714 0.71 24.13 24.90
N LYS A 715 1.51 24.51 25.91
CA LYS A 715 1.51 23.92 27.24
C LYS A 715 1.41 25.01 28.32
N LYS A 716 0.22 25.09 28.93
CA LYS A 716 -0.09 25.48 30.32
C LYS A 716 0.62 26.73 30.89
N GLU A 717 -0.13 27.82 31.08
CA GLU A 717 0.06 28.65 32.28
C GLU A 717 -0.35 27.80 33.50
N VAL A 718 0.60 27.49 34.37
CA VAL A 718 0.31 26.88 35.67
C VAL A 718 -0.18 28.00 36.60
N ASN A 719 -1.48 27.99 36.96
CA ASN A 719 -1.93 28.63 38.19
C ASN A 719 -1.80 27.66 39.37
#